data_AF-A0AA43FL71-F1
#
_entry.id   AF-A0AA43FL71-F1
#
_cell.length_a   1.000
_cell.length_b   1.000
_cell.length_c   1.000
_cell.angle_alpha   90.00
_cell.angle_beta   90.00
_cell.angle_gamma   90.00
#
_symmetry.space_group_name_H-M   'P 1'
#
loop_
_entity.id
_entity.type
_entity.pdbx_description
1 polymer ?
#
loop_
_entity_poly.entity_id
_entity_poly.type
_entity_poly.pdbx_seq_one_letter_code
_entity_poly.pdbx_strand_id
1 'polypeptide(L)'
;MNSTERILASIGFHRVDRPPVAPELIAVTATICGIPVSDYVQDGDVIARCQIDVANKAGTDALFAAADLCVEAEALGCPIHFPQDNYPHIVSPILKTHEDLKNLSIPDPSSDGRMPQILKAARLLSADAEGRLVLGNAVGPITLASRIMDIEKMLYMIVDEPAKFRDILDFCTQVSIRFVEAIIDAGAGGILLFDPSASPALLPRRIFREFELGPIRQILAAAKEKNPSVVTWYSVAGPAQTNTDLMSAVAADVTTVDYTVPLSTAMEFSGHTVINGNIKPTLFLEGTEKQIYDEAIKLLDQTRLQERFILGSGCEIPLNSPVENIMALRRAVDDHAAGIIEVNEPAQGATCVVFLPHNRRVHVPAGETILEAAAQGGAPITTYCDLSGVCAECVVEVTKGVATTPDMLEEAQLVGMTQRGARLACLARIQGDMEVYVPFSSRRLPDRVCAPVQLLAPYDGFDPDSDDFAPPFSPLQEKDPIPFPTQDRRPVAPLHPERGNFCQSPPTLQTRERRPWFAVAVDLSGENVAACVHDITSGRLFHAGVFQGPLAALGLSAMDGPSPVLSDRRLVRSLQEETTRLFNSIINWIYEAHSVMPERVRGILATGHSVTDTVLRQRIEADPRQWASVPCGKIAESRLADYPGMEILLPPGPATPQSGASRDVLFILAAMKPAQARKAIYIHLGSSGSVTACHNGEYYHHPFRGGDLLERSIPKAPRGFFNSLIHRVGLDTQGQVSFDTFNEGAPLGLLGSALLGLAADLLRHGCIDEHGAFTRANLPHVATERYIVAPKHKTAGYNPISIHSDDLKEIMAIRSSCASAVAQALDTVGMAPEEVERVYVSGPFGVSADMGDLDLLGFFPSSMAGRALFIRNAAGLGARMALLSASARHRADSIAQSLSPLAPAAETDRENTEPDNRLEA
;
A
#
# COMPACT_ATOMS: atom_id res chain seq x y z
N MET A 1 -32.26 -3.68 7.83
CA MET A 1 -32.23 -2.40 8.57
C MET A 1 -33.06 -1.39 7.80
N ASN A 2 -33.72 -0.45 8.45
CA ASN A 2 -34.31 0.71 7.75
C ASN A 2 -33.22 1.73 7.37
N SER A 3 -33.58 2.78 6.62
CA SER A 3 -32.61 3.75 6.08
C SER A 3 -31.91 4.58 7.15
N THR A 4 -32.63 5.07 8.17
CA THR A 4 -32.05 5.78 9.31
C THR A 4 -31.12 4.90 10.12
N GLU A 5 -31.53 3.66 10.44
CA GLU A 5 -30.69 2.68 11.13
C GLU A 5 -29.38 2.43 10.38
N ARG A 6 -29.44 2.38 9.05
CA ARG A 6 -28.27 2.17 8.18
C ARG A 6 -27.30 3.34 8.24
N ILE A 7 -27.80 4.58 8.14
CA ILE A 7 -26.97 5.79 8.23
C ILE A 7 -26.36 5.91 9.64
N LEU A 8 -27.16 5.70 10.70
CA LEU A 8 -26.68 5.75 12.08
C LEU A 8 -25.66 4.64 12.38
N ALA A 9 -25.85 3.44 11.83
CA ALA A 9 -24.85 2.38 11.92
C ALA A 9 -23.54 2.77 11.23
N SER A 10 -23.59 3.42 10.06
CA SER A 10 -22.37 3.96 9.45
C SER A 10 -21.70 5.01 10.36
N ILE A 11 -22.48 5.94 10.93
CA ILE A 11 -21.91 6.95 11.87
C ILE A 11 -21.28 6.29 13.09
N GLY A 12 -21.91 5.24 13.63
CA GLY A 12 -21.41 4.48 14.77
C GLY A 12 -20.24 3.55 14.45
N PHE A 13 -19.81 3.49 13.18
CA PHE A 13 -18.86 2.51 12.69
C PHE A 13 -19.33 1.09 13.03
N HIS A 14 -20.50 0.75 12.52
CA HIS A 14 -21.13 -0.56 12.63
C HIS A 14 -21.48 -1.10 11.25
N ARG A 15 -21.38 -2.41 11.10
CA ARG A 15 -21.74 -3.11 9.87
C ARG A 15 -23.19 -2.82 9.45
N VAL A 16 -23.35 -2.51 8.17
CA VAL A 16 -24.65 -2.27 7.51
C VAL A 16 -25.03 -3.42 6.59
N ASP A 17 -26.32 -3.56 6.29
CA ASP A 17 -26.85 -4.55 5.33
C ASP A 17 -26.49 -4.23 3.87
N ARG A 18 -26.37 -2.94 3.55
CA ARG A 18 -25.77 -2.39 2.33
C ARG A 18 -25.27 -0.96 2.62
N PRO A 19 -24.35 -0.38 1.84
CA PRO A 19 -24.03 1.04 1.95
C PRO A 19 -25.30 1.92 1.80
N PRO A 20 -25.46 2.99 2.61
CA PRO A 20 -26.49 3.99 2.39
C PRO A 20 -26.30 4.73 1.06
N VAL A 21 -27.39 5.16 0.45
CA VAL A 21 -27.45 5.96 -0.78
C VAL A 21 -28.15 7.28 -0.48
N ALA A 22 -27.38 8.36 -0.43
CA ALA A 22 -27.89 9.70 -0.15
C ALA A 22 -27.16 10.73 -1.03
N PRO A 23 -27.49 10.82 -2.33
CA PRO A 23 -27.10 11.95 -3.16
C PRO A 23 -27.81 13.23 -2.69
N GLU A 24 -27.17 14.39 -2.86
CA GLU A 24 -27.73 15.69 -2.48
C GLU A 24 -28.82 16.12 -3.50
N LEU A 25 -30.06 15.73 -3.21
CA LEU A 25 -31.25 15.99 -4.01
C LEU A 25 -32.01 17.17 -3.41
N ILE A 26 -31.74 18.39 -3.87
CA ILE A 26 -32.49 19.59 -3.43
C ILE A 26 -33.48 19.98 -4.54
N ALA A 27 -33.18 20.99 -5.38
CA ALA A 27 -34.16 21.52 -6.32
C ALA A 27 -34.33 20.67 -7.59
N VAL A 28 -33.41 19.74 -7.86
CA VAL A 28 -33.57 18.75 -8.96
C VAL A 28 -34.88 17.95 -8.83
N THR A 29 -35.35 17.73 -7.60
CA THR A 29 -36.62 17.02 -7.35
C THR A 29 -37.82 17.74 -7.96
N ALA A 30 -37.80 19.08 -8.03
CA ALA A 30 -38.81 19.87 -8.71
C ALA A 30 -38.88 19.53 -10.20
N THR A 31 -37.73 19.52 -10.87
CA THR A 31 -37.65 19.23 -12.31
C THR A 31 -38.08 17.80 -12.64
N ILE A 32 -37.75 16.82 -11.78
CA ILE A 32 -38.19 15.43 -11.94
C ILE A 32 -39.71 15.30 -11.78
N CYS A 33 -40.32 16.09 -10.89
CA CYS A 33 -41.76 16.13 -10.68
C CYS A 33 -42.51 17.00 -11.70
N GLY A 34 -41.80 17.67 -12.62
CA GLY A 34 -42.41 18.60 -13.59
C GLY A 34 -42.99 19.87 -12.94
N ILE A 35 -42.42 20.31 -11.82
CA ILE A 35 -42.83 21.50 -11.07
C ILE A 35 -41.81 22.62 -11.32
N PRO A 36 -42.25 23.88 -11.56
CA PRO A 36 -41.34 25.02 -11.63
C PRO A 36 -40.47 25.14 -10.38
N VAL A 37 -39.18 25.44 -10.55
CA VAL A 37 -38.23 25.59 -9.45
C VAL A 37 -38.69 26.69 -8.49
N SER A 38 -39.26 27.78 -9.00
CA SER A 38 -39.84 28.86 -8.20
C SER A 38 -40.92 28.38 -7.22
N ASP A 39 -41.73 27.41 -7.62
CA ASP A 39 -42.85 26.91 -6.81
C ASP A 39 -42.32 25.95 -5.73
N TYR A 40 -41.35 25.12 -6.09
CA TYR A 40 -40.67 24.23 -5.15
C TYR A 40 -39.97 25.02 -4.04
N VAL A 41 -39.16 26.02 -4.36
CA VAL A 41 -38.35 26.72 -3.34
C VAL A 41 -39.19 27.59 -2.40
N GLN A 42 -40.46 27.86 -2.72
CA GLN A 42 -41.32 28.77 -1.94
C GLN A 42 -42.39 28.08 -1.09
N ASP A 43 -42.69 26.80 -1.31
CA ASP A 43 -43.77 26.11 -0.58
C ASP A 43 -43.31 24.79 0.04
N GLY A 44 -43.37 24.70 1.38
CA GLY A 44 -43.00 23.51 2.12
C GLY A 44 -43.83 22.25 1.79
N ASP A 45 -45.08 22.40 1.30
CA ASP A 45 -45.87 21.26 0.82
C ASP A 45 -45.27 20.69 -0.48
N VAL A 46 -44.83 21.57 -1.37
CA VAL A 46 -44.22 21.19 -2.65
C VAL A 46 -42.85 20.56 -2.43
N ILE A 47 -42.04 21.12 -1.53
CA ILE A 47 -40.76 20.53 -1.11
C ILE A 47 -40.98 19.10 -0.62
N ALA A 48 -41.87 18.92 0.37
CA ALA A 48 -42.09 17.61 0.98
C ALA A 48 -42.57 16.57 -0.04
N ARG A 49 -43.56 16.92 -0.87
CA ARG A 49 -44.10 16.02 -1.90
C ARG A 49 -43.04 15.60 -2.92
N CYS A 50 -42.31 16.57 -3.50
CA CYS A 50 -41.31 16.26 -4.53
C CYS A 50 -40.17 15.41 -3.97
N GLN A 51 -39.74 15.67 -2.74
CA GLN A 51 -38.72 14.87 -2.06
C GLN A 51 -39.16 13.42 -1.85
N ILE A 52 -40.39 13.19 -1.36
CA ILE A 52 -40.94 11.84 -1.14
C ILE A 52 -41.09 11.10 -2.46
N ASP A 53 -41.69 11.72 -3.48
CA ASP A 53 -41.93 11.11 -4.78
C ASP A 53 -40.62 10.65 -5.44
N VAL A 54 -39.60 11.52 -5.45
CA VAL A 54 -38.30 11.20 -6.04
C VAL A 54 -37.55 10.16 -5.20
N ALA A 55 -37.58 10.25 -3.86
CA ALA A 55 -36.93 9.26 -3.00
C ALA A 55 -37.56 7.86 -3.13
N ASN A 56 -38.87 7.78 -3.35
CA ASN A 56 -39.57 6.53 -3.61
C ASN A 56 -39.19 5.94 -4.98
N LYS A 57 -39.04 6.79 -6.00
CA LYS A 57 -38.61 6.35 -7.34
C LYS A 57 -37.14 5.94 -7.38
N ALA A 58 -36.26 6.70 -6.73
CA ALA A 58 -34.81 6.51 -6.75
C ALA A 58 -34.28 5.54 -5.68
N GLY A 59 -35.05 5.28 -4.63
CA GLY A 59 -34.66 4.38 -3.54
C GLY A 59 -33.58 4.94 -2.62
N THR A 60 -33.58 6.26 -2.38
CA THR A 60 -32.62 6.96 -1.50
C THR A 60 -32.93 6.79 -0.01
N ASP A 61 -31.90 6.89 0.82
CA ASP A 61 -31.94 6.68 2.27
C ASP A 61 -32.14 7.99 3.08
N ALA A 62 -32.07 9.14 2.42
CA ALA A 62 -32.26 10.46 3.03
C ALA A 62 -33.22 11.36 2.23
N LEU A 63 -33.84 12.31 2.93
CA LEU A 63 -34.76 13.33 2.44
C LEU A 63 -34.27 14.71 2.87
N PHE A 64 -34.46 15.74 2.02
CA PHE A 64 -33.93 17.08 2.28
C PHE A 64 -35.06 18.11 2.42
N ALA A 65 -35.26 18.64 3.63
CA ALA A 65 -36.02 19.87 3.85
C ALA A 65 -35.14 21.07 3.47
N ALA A 66 -35.01 21.30 2.16
CA ALA A 66 -34.11 22.29 1.59
C ALA A 66 -34.72 22.95 0.35
N ALA A 67 -34.47 24.25 0.20
CA ALA A 67 -34.91 25.05 -0.95
C ALA A 67 -33.71 25.54 -1.77
N ASP A 68 -32.88 26.41 -1.18
CA ASP A 68 -31.72 27.08 -1.79
C ASP A 68 -30.89 27.81 -0.71
N LEU A 69 -29.87 28.54 -1.15
CA LEU A 69 -28.92 29.28 -0.29
C LEU A 69 -29.35 30.72 0.07
N CYS A 70 -30.57 31.15 -0.27
CA CYS A 70 -31.06 32.51 -0.05
C CYS A 70 -32.04 32.63 1.13
N VAL A 71 -32.44 31.53 1.78
CA VAL A 71 -33.49 31.52 2.81
C VAL A 71 -33.14 32.44 3.99
N GLU A 72 -31.93 32.30 4.54
CA GLU A 72 -31.46 33.10 5.67
C GLU A 72 -31.21 34.56 5.28
N ALA A 73 -30.64 34.78 4.09
CA ALA A 73 -30.39 36.13 3.58
C ALA A 73 -31.71 36.89 3.33
N GLU A 74 -32.73 36.22 2.81
CA GLU A 74 -34.07 36.77 2.64
C GLU A 74 -34.72 37.12 3.99
N ALA A 75 -34.60 36.24 4.99
CA ALA A 75 -35.11 36.51 6.33
C ALA A 75 -34.42 37.73 6.98
N LEU A 76 -33.16 38.00 6.62
CA LEU A 76 -32.43 39.21 7.00
C LEU A 76 -32.82 40.46 6.17
N GLY A 77 -33.62 40.30 5.11
CA GLY A 77 -34.16 41.38 4.28
C GLY A 77 -33.53 41.52 2.90
N CYS A 78 -32.70 40.56 2.43
CA CYS A 78 -32.21 40.58 1.05
C CYS A 78 -33.36 40.41 0.04
N PRO A 79 -33.49 41.30 -0.96
CA PRO A 79 -34.45 41.10 -2.05
C PRO A 79 -34.02 39.93 -2.93
N ILE A 80 -34.94 39.00 -3.16
CA ILE A 80 -34.70 37.78 -3.94
C ILE A 80 -35.49 37.83 -5.25
N HIS A 81 -34.87 37.37 -6.33
CA HIS A 81 -35.54 37.11 -7.60
C HIS A 81 -35.71 35.61 -7.81
N PHE A 82 -36.93 35.18 -8.16
CA PHE A 82 -37.33 33.77 -8.30
C PHE A 82 -37.62 33.43 -9.77
N PRO A 83 -36.61 32.98 -10.54
CA PRO A 83 -36.84 32.48 -11.89
C PRO A 83 -37.60 31.14 -11.87
N GLN A 84 -38.39 30.87 -12.91
CA GLN A 84 -39.19 29.63 -12.98
C GLN A 84 -38.34 28.36 -13.12
N ASP A 85 -37.25 28.42 -13.89
CA ASP A 85 -36.46 27.25 -14.28
C ASP A 85 -35.03 27.25 -13.72
N ASN A 86 -34.76 28.08 -12.70
CA ASN A 86 -33.42 28.22 -12.12
C ASN A 86 -33.50 28.56 -10.61
N TYR A 87 -32.36 28.55 -9.92
CA TYR A 87 -32.31 28.92 -8.51
C TYR A 87 -32.61 30.41 -8.30
N PRO A 88 -33.21 30.74 -7.14
CA PRO A 88 -33.31 32.13 -6.72
C PRO A 88 -31.94 32.74 -6.50
N HIS A 89 -31.86 34.05 -6.70
CA HIS A 89 -30.64 34.82 -6.45
C HIS A 89 -30.96 36.15 -5.78
N ILE A 90 -29.99 36.63 -5.02
CA ILE A 90 -30.05 37.91 -4.33
C ILE A 90 -29.89 39.03 -5.35
N VAL A 91 -30.86 39.95 -5.40
CA VAL A 91 -30.84 41.10 -6.29
C VAL A 91 -29.82 42.14 -5.82
N SER A 92 -29.72 42.33 -4.51
CA SER A 92 -28.71 43.21 -3.92
C SER A 92 -28.40 42.82 -2.47
N PRO A 93 -27.13 42.72 -2.07
CA PRO A 93 -26.76 42.52 -0.67
C PRO A 93 -27.16 43.71 0.20
N ILE A 94 -27.56 43.45 1.43
CA ILE A 94 -28.06 44.46 2.38
C ILE A 94 -26.95 45.11 3.22
N LEU A 95 -25.83 44.42 3.40
CA LEU A 95 -24.70 44.86 4.20
C LEU A 95 -23.63 45.49 3.30
N LYS A 96 -23.54 46.82 3.29
CA LYS A 96 -22.58 47.57 2.45
C LYS A 96 -21.30 47.89 3.21
N THR A 97 -21.42 48.09 4.52
CA THR A 97 -20.36 48.41 5.47
C THR A 97 -20.61 47.67 6.79
N HIS A 98 -19.56 47.52 7.62
CA HIS A 98 -19.70 46.93 8.96
C HIS A 98 -20.72 47.68 9.85
N GLU A 99 -20.86 49.00 9.69
CA GLU A 99 -21.83 49.81 10.44
C GLU A 99 -23.29 49.45 10.16
N ASP A 100 -23.59 48.81 9.02
CA ASP A 100 -24.95 48.37 8.69
C ASP A 100 -25.41 47.22 9.60
N LEU A 101 -24.47 46.48 10.21
CA LEU A 101 -24.73 45.33 11.08
C LEU A 101 -25.62 45.70 12.28
N LYS A 102 -25.50 46.93 12.81
CA LYS A 102 -26.30 47.41 13.96
C LYS A 102 -27.80 47.53 13.67
N ASN A 103 -28.17 47.54 12.39
CA ASN A 103 -29.56 47.63 11.95
C ASN A 103 -30.16 46.25 11.66
N LEU A 104 -29.37 45.18 11.77
CA LEU A 104 -29.82 43.81 11.55
C LEU A 104 -30.12 43.15 12.90
N SER A 105 -31.16 42.32 12.91
CA SER A 105 -31.51 41.45 14.02
C SER A 105 -31.46 40.00 13.57
N ILE A 106 -31.18 39.09 14.51
CA ILE A 106 -31.31 37.65 14.26
C ILE A 106 -32.79 37.39 13.91
N PRO A 107 -33.09 36.77 12.75
CA PRO A 107 -34.46 36.54 12.31
C PRO A 107 -35.16 35.50 13.20
N ASP A 108 -36.48 35.58 13.27
CA ASP A 108 -37.34 34.55 13.87
C ASP A 108 -37.70 33.49 12.81
N PRO A 109 -37.18 32.25 12.92
CA PRO A 109 -37.46 31.20 11.94
C PRO A 109 -38.93 30.81 11.80
N SER A 110 -39.77 31.18 12.77
CA SER A 110 -41.21 30.89 12.74
C SER A 110 -42.02 31.89 11.93
N SER A 111 -41.49 33.07 11.60
CA SER A 111 -42.22 34.13 10.89
C SER A 111 -41.48 34.77 9.71
N ASP A 112 -40.14 34.77 9.70
CA ASP A 112 -39.38 35.64 8.80
C ASP A 112 -38.97 34.94 7.50
N GLY A 113 -39.19 35.65 6.37
CA GLY A 113 -38.86 35.17 5.03
C GLY A 113 -39.46 33.78 4.72
N ARG A 114 -38.65 32.91 4.11
CA ARG A 114 -39.02 31.52 3.79
C ARG A 114 -38.60 30.50 4.85
N MET A 115 -38.01 30.90 5.98
CA MET A 115 -37.68 29.96 7.05
C MET A 115 -38.89 29.10 7.49
N PRO A 116 -40.12 29.64 7.65
CA PRO A 116 -41.29 28.84 8.03
C PRO A 116 -41.64 27.73 7.03
N GLN A 117 -41.30 27.91 5.75
CA GLN A 117 -41.55 26.91 4.70
C GLN A 117 -40.59 25.74 4.81
N ILE A 118 -39.33 25.98 5.20
CA ILE A 118 -38.37 24.92 5.52
C ILE A 118 -38.82 24.15 6.76
N LEU A 119 -39.30 24.85 7.80
CA LEU A 119 -39.85 24.20 9.00
C LEU A 119 -41.11 23.38 8.70
N LYS A 120 -41.95 23.85 7.77
CA LYS A 120 -43.13 23.12 7.30
C LYS A 120 -42.71 21.86 6.54
N ALA A 121 -41.76 21.96 5.61
CA ALA A 121 -41.22 20.81 4.88
C ALA A 121 -40.62 19.77 5.83
N ALA A 122 -39.81 20.18 6.80
CA ALA A 122 -39.23 19.30 7.81
C ALA A 122 -40.31 18.53 8.59
N ARG A 123 -41.37 19.21 9.06
CA ARG A 123 -42.50 18.56 9.75
C ARG A 123 -43.20 17.52 8.88
N LEU A 124 -43.47 17.85 7.63
CA LEU A 124 -44.18 16.96 6.69
C LEU A 124 -43.32 15.75 6.32
N LEU A 125 -42.04 15.97 6.00
CA LEU A 125 -41.10 14.90 5.69
C LEU A 125 -40.92 13.96 6.89
N SER A 126 -40.77 14.50 8.10
CA SER A 126 -40.61 13.65 9.29
C SER A 126 -41.86 12.85 9.64
N ALA A 127 -43.05 13.33 9.28
CA ALA A 127 -44.29 12.59 9.44
C ALA A 127 -44.42 11.40 8.46
N ASP A 128 -43.80 11.49 7.27
CA ASP A 128 -43.93 10.52 6.18
C ASP A 128 -42.57 10.01 5.67
N ALA A 129 -41.57 9.92 6.55
CA ALA A 129 -40.21 9.57 6.17
C ALA A 129 -40.02 8.09 5.80
N GLU A 130 -40.97 7.23 6.20
CA GLU A 130 -40.90 5.76 6.06
C GLU A 130 -39.56 5.16 6.53
N GLY A 131 -38.97 5.73 7.57
CA GLY A 131 -37.68 5.30 8.12
C GLY A 131 -36.44 5.83 7.38
N ARG A 132 -36.57 6.86 6.54
CA ARG A 132 -35.47 7.65 5.95
C ARG A 132 -35.02 8.77 6.89
N LEU A 133 -33.76 9.16 6.79
CA LEU A 133 -33.24 10.31 7.55
C LEU A 133 -33.71 11.62 6.90
N VAL A 134 -34.40 12.47 7.66
CA VAL A 134 -34.79 13.81 7.22
C VAL A 134 -33.74 14.82 7.65
N LEU A 135 -33.09 15.44 6.67
CA LEU A 135 -32.09 16.49 6.84
C LEU A 135 -32.73 17.85 6.56
N GLY A 136 -32.68 18.76 7.53
CA GLY A 136 -32.99 20.17 7.25
C GLY A 136 -31.74 20.95 6.91
N ASN A 137 -31.84 21.83 5.91
CA ASN A 137 -30.70 22.59 5.42
C ASN A 137 -30.58 23.95 6.14
N ALA A 138 -29.35 24.28 6.53
CA ALA A 138 -28.93 25.62 6.92
C ALA A 138 -27.62 25.98 6.21
N VAL A 139 -27.36 27.27 6.05
CA VAL A 139 -26.18 27.79 5.35
C VAL A 139 -25.04 28.07 6.34
N GLY A 140 -23.81 27.76 5.95
CA GLY A 140 -22.63 28.07 6.75
C GLY A 140 -22.36 29.57 6.92
N PRO A 141 -21.69 30.00 8.00
CA PRO A 141 -21.47 31.41 8.34
C PRO A 141 -20.83 32.23 7.21
N ILE A 142 -19.78 31.72 6.55
CA ILE A 142 -19.12 32.49 5.48
C ILE A 142 -19.92 32.53 4.19
N THR A 143 -20.69 31.48 3.90
CA THR A 143 -21.65 31.55 2.80
C THR A 143 -22.75 32.57 3.09
N LEU A 144 -23.31 32.59 4.30
CA LEU A 144 -24.30 33.60 4.67
C LEU A 144 -23.71 35.02 4.61
N ALA A 145 -22.49 35.22 5.11
CA ALA A 145 -21.78 36.50 5.00
C ALA A 145 -21.63 36.92 3.52
N SER A 146 -21.24 36.01 2.62
CA SER A 146 -21.13 36.28 1.19
C SER A 146 -22.46 36.47 0.47
N ARG A 147 -23.58 36.14 1.12
CA ARG A 147 -24.93 36.42 0.61
C ARG A 147 -25.41 37.82 1.00
N ILE A 148 -25.16 38.23 2.24
CA ILE A 148 -25.63 39.54 2.74
C ILE A 148 -24.67 40.68 2.44
N MET A 149 -23.41 40.37 2.09
CA MET A 149 -22.36 41.31 1.69
C MET A 149 -21.82 40.94 0.30
N ASP A 150 -21.35 41.95 -0.45
CA ASP A 150 -20.60 41.71 -1.68
C ASP A 150 -19.33 40.88 -1.42
N ILE A 151 -19.14 39.81 -2.18
CA ILE A 151 -18.09 38.83 -1.95
C ILE A 151 -16.68 39.41 -2.10
N GLU A 152 -16.46 40.36 -3.02
CA GLU A 152 -15.15 40.99 -3.18
C GLU A 152 -14.83 41.86 -1.97
N LYS A 153 -15.82 42.64 -1.50
CA LYS A 153 -15.68 43.44 -0.27
C LYS A 153 -15.46 42.57 0.96
N MET A 154 -16.12 41.42 1.03
CA MET A 154 -15.92 40.46 2.10
C MET A 154 -14.46 39.98 2.12
N LEU A 155 -13.90 39.61 0.97
CA LEU A 155 -12.51 39.18 0.84
C LEU A 155 -11.51 40.28 1.22
N TYR A 156 -11.77 41.53 0.82
CA TYR A 156 -10.95 42.68 1.27
C TYR A 156 -11.04 42.87 2.79
N MET A 157 -12.24 42.81 3.37
CA MET A 157 -12.45 43.01 4.81
C MET A 157 -11.77 41.92 5.66
N ILE A 158 -11.76 40.66 5.20
CA ILE A 158 -11.02 39.57 5.85
C ILE A 158 -9.53 39.94 6.03
N VAL A 159 -8.95 40.62 5.05
CA VAL A 159 -7.52 40.98 5.04
C VAL A 159 -7.27 42.31 5.77
N ASP A 160 -8.03 43.35 5.42
CA ASP A 160 -7.78 44.73 5.83
C ASP A 160 -8.36 45.04 7.22
N GLU A 161 -9.50 44.45 7.56
CA GLU A 161 -10.26 44.74 8.78
C GLU A 161 -10.78 43.47 9.48
N PRO A 162 -9.90 42.51 9.83
CA PRO A 162 -10.29 41.18 10.30
C PRO A 162 -11.15 41.18 11.56
N ALA A 163 -11.00 42.17 12.44
CA ALA A 163 -11.84 42.31 13.63
C ALA A 163 -13.30 42.63 13.28
N LYS A 164 -13.53 43.52 12.31
CA LYS A 164 -14.88 43.86 11.84
C LYS A 164 -15.53 42.68 11.12
N PHE A 165 -14.73 41.93 10.36
CA PHE A 165 -15.23 40.72 9.73
C PHE A 165 -15.66 39.66 10.75
N ARG A 166 -14.95 39.52 11.88
CA ARG A 166 -15.38 38.62 12.98
C ARG A 166 -16.75 38.98 13.52
N ASP A 167 -17.06 40.27 13.72
CA ASP A 167 -18.40 40.68 14.18
C ASP A 167 -19.51 40.24 13.21
N ILE A 168 -19.27 40.35 11.90
CA ILE A 168 -20.22 39.91 10.86
C ILE A 168 -20.37 38.39 10.89
N LEU A 169 -19.25 37.67 11.03
CA LEU A 169 -19.26 36.20 11.05
C LEU A 169 -19.93 35.66 12.30
N ASP A 170 -19.69 36.26 13.47
CA ASP A 170 -20.35 35.95 14.73
C ASP A 170 -21.88 36.16 14.59
N PHE A 171 -22.31 37.26 13.97
CA PHE A 171 -23.73 37.48 13.68
C PHE A 171 -24.31 36.38 12.78
N CYS A 172 -23.64 36.04 11.66
CA CYS A 172 -24.09 34.98 10.75
C CYS A 172 -24.15 33.61 11.45
N THR A 173 -23.22 33.35 12.36
CA THR A 173 -23.19 32.13 13.19
C THR A 173 -24.42 32.04 14.07
N GLN A 174 -24.81 33.15 14.74
CA GLN A 174 -26.00 33.18 15.58
C GLN A 174 -27.30 33.00 14.77
N VAL A 175 -27.39 33.58 13.57
CA VAL A 175 -28.50 33.34 12.63
C VAL A 175 -28.62 31.85 12.30
N SER A 176 -27.48 31.21 11.97
CA SER A 176 -27.42 29.80 11.61
C SER A 176 -27.80 28.90 12.78
N ILE A 177 -27.28 29.15 14.00
CA ILE A 177 -27.66 28.43 15.22
C ILE A 177 -29.16 28.52 15.45
N ARG A 178 -29.73 29.73 15.40
CA ARG A 178 -31.16 29.94 15.67
C ARG A 178 -32.05 29.17 14.69
N PHE A 179 -31.65 29.13 13.41
CA PHE A 179 -32.40 28.41 12.39
C PHE A 179 -32.27 26.89 12.55
N VAL A 180 -31.05 26.39 12.79
CA VAL A 180 -30.78 24.97 13.06
C VAL A 180 -31.60 24.45 14.24
N GLU A 181 -31.67 25.18 15.35
CA GLU A 181 -32.51 24.79 16.49
C GLU A 181 -33.99 24.66 16.10
N ALA A 182 -34.51 25.59 15.28
CA ALA A 182 -35.90 25.58 14.85
C ALA A 182 -36.19 24.42 13.89
N ILE A 183 -35.24 24.07 13.01
CA ILE A 183 -35.32 22.91 12.12
C ILE A 183 -35.40 21.61 12.95
N ILE A 184 -34.60 21.49 14.01
CA ILE A 184 -34.65 20.35 14.94
C ILE A 184 -36.01 20.31 15.66
N ASP A 185 -36.53 21.44 16.14
CA ASP A 185 -37.85 21.54 16.78
C ASP A 185 -39.00 21.17 15.82
N ALA A 186 -38.81 21.40 14.51
CA ALA A 186 -39.74 20.96 13.47
C ALA A 186 -39.69 19.44 13.20
N GLY A 187 -38.74 18.72 13.79
CA GLY A 187 -38.68 17.26 13.77
C GLY A 187 -37.65 16.67 12.79
N ALA A 188 -36.74 17.47 12.23
CA ALA A 188 -35.66 16.94 11.41
C ALA A 188 -34.74 16.01 12.24
N GLY A 189 -34.37 14.86 11.66
CA GLY A 189 -33.46 13.90 12.29
C GLY A 189 -31.97 14.23 12.09
N GLY A 190 -31.67 15.18 11.20
CA GLY A 190 -30.33 15.67 10.97
C GLY A 190 -30.31 17.09 10.38
N ILE A 191 -29.12 17.68 10.39
CA ILE A 191 -28.84 19.01 9.86
C ILE A 191 -27.80 18.89 8.76
N LEU A 192 -28.15 19.36 7.57
CA LEU A 192 -27.19 19.61 6.50
C LEU A 192 -26.75 21.08 6.60
N LEU A 193 -25.50 21.29 7.02
CA LEU A 193 -24.86 22.61 6.99
C LEU A 193 -24.10 22.73 5.67
N PHE A 194 -24.64 23.54 4.75
CA PHE A 194 -24.09 23.70 3.42
C PHE A 194 -23.30 25.00 3.30
N ASP A 195 -22.01 24.90 2.96
CA ASP A 195 -21.10 26.04 3.00
C ASP A 195 -20.14 26.13 1.80
N PRO A 196 -20.65 26.30 0.57
CA PRO A 196 -19.82 26.31 -0.64
C PRO A 196 -18.80 27.45 -0.66
N SER A 197 -19.03 28.56 0.03
CA SER A 197 -18.07 29.67 0.11
C SER A 197 -16.87 29.33 0.99
N ALA A 198 -16.95 28.28 1.82
CA ALA A 198 -15.81 27.78 2.58
C ALA A 198 -14.82 26.96 1.74
N SER A 199 -15.11 26.75 0.46
CA SER A 199 -14.27 26.03 -0.49
C SER A 199 -12.84 26.57 -0.52
N PRO A 200 -11.81 25.71 -0.61
CA PRO A 200 -10.42 26.16 -0.78
C PRO A 200 -10.17 26.89 -2.11
N ALA A 201 -11.09 26.79 -3.06
CA ALA A 201 -11.08 27.59 -4.27
C ALA A 201 -11.31 29.10 -4.00
N LEU A 202 -12.05 29.43 -2.93
CA LEU A 202 -12.34 30.82 -2.53
C LEU A 202 -11.53 31.23 -1.29
N LEU A 203 -11.49 30.37 -0.27
CA LEU A 203 -10.85 30.68 1.01
C LEU A 203 -9.60 29.83 1.23
N PRO A 204 -8.41 30.43 1.25
CA PRO A 204 -7.19 29.71 1.58
C PRO A 204 -7.30 29.05 2.95
N ARG A 205 -6.66 27.89 3.10
CA ARG A 205 -6.55 27.09 4.33
C ARG A 205 -6.36 27.90 5.63
N ARG A 206 -5.52 28.94 5.59
CA ARG A 206 -5.26 29.82 6.73
C ARG A 206 -6.54 30.56 7.18
N ILE A 207 -7.30 31.10 6.24
CA ILE A 207 -8.53 31.84 6.51
C ILE A 207 -9.60 30.89 7.04
N PHE A 208 -9.77 29.71 6.44
CA PHE A 208 -10.70 28.69 6.97
C PHE A 208 -10.39 28.33 8.42
N ARG A 209 -9.10 28.08 8.74
CA ARG A 209 -8.69 27.76 10.12
C ARG A 209 -8.94 28.90 11.10
N GLU A 210 -8.68 30.14 10.68
CA GLU A 210 -8.76 31.31 11.55
C GLU A 210 -10.21 31.79 11.77
N PHE A 211 -11.04 31.77 10.72
CA PHE A 211 -12.36 32.37 10.75
C PHE A 211 -13.49 31.34 10.75
N GLU A 212 -13.37 30.23 10.02
CA GLU A 212 -14.55 29.38 9.71
C GLU A 212 -14.68 28.14 10.59
N LEU A 213 -13.56 27.50 10.92
CA LEU A 213 -13.56 26.25 11.70
C LEU A 213 -14.26 26.41 13.06
N GLY A 214 -14.06 27.53 13.74
CA GLY A 214 -14.67 27.83 15.03
C GLY A 214 -16.20 27.97 14.94
N PRO A 215 -16.72 28.90 14.12
CA PRO A 215 -18.15 29.07 13.85
C PRO A 215 -18.89 27.80 13.45
N ILE A 216 -18.35 27.01 12.51
CA ILE A 216 -18.98 25.74 12.10
C ILE A 216 -19.15 24.83 13.32
N ARG A 217 -18.09 24.66 14.12
CA ARG A 217 -18.14 23.81 15.33
C ARG A 217 -19.15 24.32 16.35
N GLN A 218 -19.33 25.64 16.47
CA GLN A 218 -20.35 26.22 17.36
C GLN A 218 -21.76 25.83 16.89
N ILE A 219 -22.04 25.89 15.59
CA ILE A 219 -23.33 25.49 15.02
C ILE A 219 -23.60 24.00 15.25
N LEU A 220 -22.62 23.14 14.93
CA LEU A 220 -22.77 21.70 15.12
C LEU A 220 -22.91 21.32 16.60
N ALA A 221 -22.20 22.01 17.49
CA ALA A 221 -22.35 21.83 18.94
C ALA A 221 -23.74 22.25 19.42
N ALA A 222 -24.26 23.39 18.98
CA ALA A 222 -25.61 23.84 19.31
C ALA A 222 -26.68 22.83 18.85
N ALA A 223 -26.51 22.24 17.66
CA ALA A 223 -27.39 21.17 17.18
C ALA A 223 -27.39 19.95 18.13
N LYS A 224 -26.20 19.49 18.55
CA LYS A 224 -26.04 18.36 19.48
C LYS A 224 -26.52 18.68 20.90
N GLU A 225 -26.36 19.91 21.37
CA GLU A 225 -26.89 20.37 22.66
C GLU A 225 -28.42 20.39 22.67
N LYS A 226 -29.02 20.82 21.56
CA LYS A 226 -30.47 20.81 21.36
C LYS A 226 -31.03 19.38 21.32
N ASN A 227 -30.38 18.48 20.59
CA ASN A 227 -30.74 17.07 20.53
C ASN A 227 -29.48 16.20 20.27
N PRO A 228 -29.00 15.42 21.26
CA PRO A 228 -27.79 14.61 21.11
C PRO A 228 -27.86 13.55 20.00
N SER A 229 -29.07 13.14 19.62
CA SER A 229 -29.31 12.12 18.59
C SER A 229 -29.40 12.69 17.17
N VAL A 230 -29.39 14.02 17.00
CA VAL A 230 -29.44 14.64 15.66
C VAL A 230 -28.15 14.32 14.89
N VAL A 231 -28.26 13.98 13.61
CA VAL A 231 -27.10 13.80 12.73
C VAL A 231 -26.58 15.15 12.28
N THR A 232 -25.29 15.43 12.45
CA THR A 232 -24.62 16.62 11.91
C THR A 232 -23.93 16.28 10.59
N TRP A 233 -24.34 16.96 9.51
CA TRP A 233 -23.82 16.72 8.17
C TRP A 233 -23.24 18.01 7.61
N TYR A 234 -21.95 18.03 7.32
CA TYR A 234 -21.27 19.19 6.76
C TYR A 234 -20.95 18.97 5.28
N SER A 235 -21.34 19.90 4.42
CA SER A 235 -21.10 19.81 2.98
C SER A 235 -20.38 21.06 2.47
N VAL A 236 -19.27 20.85 1.77
CA VAL A 236 -18.46 21.90 1.14
C VAL A 236 -18.06 21.47 -0.26
N ALA A 237 -18.34 22.34 -1.24
CA ALA A 237 -18.01 22.08 -2.65
C ALA A 237 -16.55 22.45 -2.97
N GLY A 238 -15.93 21.77 -3.92
CA GLY A 238 -14.61 22.10 -4.46
C GLY A 238 -13.42 21.39 -3.81
N PRO A 239 -12.18 21.75 -4.20
CA PRO A 239 -10.99 20.96 -3.92
C PRO A 239 -10.59 21.04 -2.44
N ALA A 240 -10.94 20.02 -1.65
CA ALA A 240 -10.65 19.94 -0.22
C ALA A 240 -9.43 19.08 0.15
N GLN A 241 -8.65 18.58 -0.83
CA GLN A 241 -7.54 17.63 -0.64
C GLN A 241 -6.42 18.21 0.25
N THR A 242 -6.25 19.53 0.28
CA THR A 242 -5.25 20.21 1.12
C THR A 242 -5.78 20.63 2.48
N ASN A 243 -7.07 20.44 2.75
CA ASN A 243 -7.77 20.87 3.96
C ASN A 243 -8.31 19.71 4.79
N THR A 244 -7.84 18.49 4.54
CA THR A 244 -8.33 17.24 5.13
C THR A 244 -8.33 17.23 6.66
N ASP A 245 -7.26 17.69 7.31
CA ASP A 245 -7.21 17.84 8.78
C ASP A 245 -8.19 18.90 9.31
N LEU A 246 -8.47 19.94 8.53
CA LEU A 246 -9.44 20.98 8.91
C LEU A 246 -10.87 20.45 8.77
N MET A 247 -11.16 19.71 7.71
CA MET A 247 -12.46 19.04 7.52
C MET A 247 -12.69 18.02 8.64
N SER A 248 -11.67 17.22 8.99
CA SER A 248 -11.74 16.30 10.13
C SER A 248 -11.94 17.05 11.46
N ALA A 249 -11.30 18.22 11.63
CA ALA A 249 -11.45 19.05 12.81
C ALA A 249 -12.82 19.72 12.94
N VAL A 250 -13.65 19.78 11.88
CA VAL A 250 -15.06 20.21 11.99
C VAL A 250 -15.84 19.27 12.89
N ALA A 251 -15.51 17.97 12.89
CA ALA A 251 -16.14 16.93 13.69
C ALA A 251 -17.67 16.80 13.46
N ALA A 252 -18.10 16.89 12.20
CA ALA A 252 -19.45 16.48 11.79
C ALA A 252 -19.57 14.95 11.78
N ASP A 253 -20.77 14.41 12.02
CA ASP A 253 -21.03 12.98 11.90
C ASP A 253 -20.83 12.50 10.46
N VAL A 254 -21.25 13.31 9.48
CA VAL A 254 -21.10 13.07 8.05
C VAL A 254 -20.45 14.27 7.37
N THR A 255 -19.52 14.03 6.46
CA THR A 255 -18.89 15.06 5.63
C THR A 255 -19.08 14.72 4.15
N THR A 256 -19.76 15.58 3.40
CA THR A 256 -19.78 15.49 1.94
C THR A 256 -18.44 15.95 1.40
N VAL A 257 -17.85 15.14 0.52
CA VAL A 257 -16.60 15.44 -0.16
C VAL A 257 -16.85 15.55 -1.65
N ASP A 258 -16.29 16.58 -2.30
CA ASP A 258 -16.46 16.82 -3.73
C ASP A 258 -15.67 15.85 -4.62
N TYR A 259 -16.09 15.69 -5.88
CA TYR A 259 -15.52 14.74 -6.86
C TYR A 259 -14.06 14.98 -7.20
N THR A 260 -13.57 16.19 -6.96
CA THR A 260 -12.17 16.54 -7.19
C THR A 260 -11.25 15.83 -6.19
N VAL A 261 -11.75 15.43 -5.03
CA VAL A 261 -10.97 14.75 -3.97
C VAL A 261 -11.00 13.25 -4.22
N PRO A 262 -9.87 12.55 -4.40
CA PRO A 262 -9.89 11.10 -4.49
C PRO A 262 -10.53 10.48 -3.24
N LEU A 263 -11.41 9.48 -3.41
CA LEU A 263 -12.08 8.83 -2.29
C LEU A 263 -11.09 8.21 -1.30
N SER A 264 -9.98 7.64 -1.76
CA SER A 264 -8.90 7.16 -0.88
C SER A 264 -8.39 8.25 0.05
N THR A 265 -8.10 9.44 -0.48
CA THR A 265 -7.68 10.61 0.30
C THR A 265 -8.77 11.03 1.29
N ALA A 266 -10.04 11.04 0.89
CA ALA A 266 -11.16 11.35 1.79
C ALA A 266 -11.25 10.34 2.96
N MET A 267 -10.98 9.06 2.69
CA MET A 267 -11.04 7.98 3.68
C MET A 267 -9.89 8.04 4.70
N GLU A 268 -8.70 8.52 4.33
CA GLU A 268 -7.50 8.62 5.20
C GLU A 268 -7.72 9.37 6.53
N PHE A 269 -8.69 10.30 6.59
CA PHE A 269 -9.00 11.10 7.78
C PHE A 269 -10.45 10.98 8.27
N SER A 270 -11.18 9.97 7.78
CA SER A 270 -12.51 9.56 8.25
C SER A 270 -12.51 9.02 9.69
N GLY A 271 -11.41 9.15 10.44
CA GLY A 271 -11.27 8.68 11.82
C GLY A 271 -12.38 9.15 12.76
N HIS A 272 -13.02 10.29 12.45
CA HIS A 272 -14.09 10.92 13.24
C HIS A 272 -15.36 11.29 12.47
N THR A 273 -15.47 10.98 11.17
CA THR A 273 -16.64 11.35 10.33
C THR A 273 -16.88 10.29 9.24
N VAL A 274 -18.13 10.11 8.84
CA VAL A 274 -18.53 9.30 7.69
C VAL A 274 -18.40 10.13 6.42
N ILE A 275 -17.82 9.56 5.37
CA ILE A 275 -17.68 10.25 4.09
C ILE A 275 -18.95 10.04 3.26
N ASN A 276 -19.52 11.12 2.75
CA ASN A 276 -20.53 11.10 1.70
C ASN A 276 -19.94 11.60 0.37
N GLY A 277 -20.37 10.96 -0.72
CA GLY A 277 -20.00 11.37 -2.08
C GLY A 277 -19.41 10.22 -2.90
N ASN A 278 -18.57 10.48 -3.88
CA ASN A 278 -18.29 11.81 -4.43
C ASN A 278 -18.42 11.86 -5.95
N ILE A 279 -19.44 11.20 -6.50
CA ILE A 279 -19.66 11.20 -7.95
C ILE A 279 -19.84 12.63 -8.45
N LYS A 280 -19.16 12.96 -9.56
CA LYS A 280 -19.20 14.29 -10.18
C LYS A 280 -20.65 14.72 -10.48
N PRO A 281 -21.14 15.84 -9.92
CA PRO A 281 -22.53 16.27 -10.09
C PRO A 281 -22.95 16.43 -11.56
N THR A 282 -22.10 17.00 -12.42
CA THR A 282 -22.46 17.19 -13.85
C THR A 282 -22.62 15.89 -14.62
N LEU A 283 -22.05 14.77 -14.13
CA LEU A 283 -22.22 13.46 -14.76
C LEU A 283 -23.68 12.98 -14.67
N PHE A 284 -24.43 13.40 -13.65
CA PHE A 284 -25.86 13.08 -13.53
C PHE A 284 -26.70 13.80 -14.58
N LEU A 285 -26.24 14.92 -15.14
CA LEU A 285 -26.94 15.67 -16.20
C LEU A 285 -26.47 15.23 -17.60
N GLU A 286 -25.16 15.15 -17.80
CA GLU A 286 -24.54 14.95 -19.12
C GLU A 286 -24.27 13.47 -19.44
N GLY A 287 -24.22 12.62 -18.42
CA GLY A 287 -23.86 11.21 -18.53
C GLY A 287 -25.06 10.28 -18.70
N THR A 288 -24.73 9.01 -18.95
CA THR A 288 -25.68 7.91 -19.05
C THR A 288 -25.83 7.16 -17.73
N GLU A 289 -26.94 6.45 -17.58
CA GLU A 289 -27.23 5.59 -16.44
C GLU A 289 -26.09 4.59 -16.19
N LYS A 290 -25.51 4.04 -17.27
CA LYS A 290 -24.37 3.12 -17.20
C LYS A 290 -23.13 3.81 -16.60
N GLN A 291 -22.82 5.04 -16.99
CA GLN A 291 -21.65 5.75 -16.47
C GLN A 291 -21.79 6.05 -14.97
N ILE A 292 -22.99 6.42 -14.51
CA ILE A 292 -23.24 6.59 -13.07
C ILE A 292 -23.12 5.26 -12.34
N TYR A 293 -23.70 4.19 -12.89
CA TYR A 293 -23.59 2.85 -12.32
C TYR A 293 -22.12 2.40 -12.21
N ASP A 294 -21.33 2.55 -13.27
CA ASP A 294 -19.92 2.16 -13.29
C ASP A 294 -19.11 2.96 -12.25
N GLU A 295 -19.34 4.27 -12.14
CA GLU A 295 -18.66 5.11 -11.14
C GLU A 295 -19.09 4.74 -9.72
N ALA A 296 -20.38 4.45 -9.49
CA ALA A 296 -20.88 3.96 -8.22
C ALA A 296 -20.22 2.63 -7.83
N ILE A 297 -20.15 1.65 -8.73
CA ILE A 297 -19.46 0.37 -8.50
C ILE A 297 -17.99 0.61 -8.15
N LYS A 298 -17.31 1.48 -8.89
CA LYS A 298 -15.92 1.84 -8.62
C LYS A 298 -15.72 2.41 -7.21
N LEU A 299 -16.58 3.34 -6.76
CA LEU A 299 -16.50 3.88 -5.39
C LEU A 299 -16.82 2.81 -4.34
N LEU A 300 -17.80 1.94 -4.62
CA LEU A 300 -18.17 0.82 -3.75
C LEU A 300 -17.04 -0.22 -3.62
N ASP A 301 -16.31 -0.50 -4.69
CA ASP A 301 -15.17 -1.42 -4.71
C ASP A 301 -13.93 -0.86 -3.98
N GLN A 302 -13.77 0.47 -3.99
CA GLN A 302 -12.73 1.20 -3.26
C GLN A 302 -12.99 1.27 -1.75
N THR A 303 -14.24 1.17 -1.33
CA THR A 303 -14.66 1.39 0.07
C THR A 303 -15.06 0.11 0.83
N ARG A 304 -14.97 -1.06 0.18
CA ARG A 304 -15.88 -2.15 0.55
C ARG A 304 -15.73 -2.66 1.99
N LEU A 305 -16.85 -2.57 2.72
CA LEU A 305 -17.11 -2.91 4.13
C LEU A 305 -16.37 -2.08 5.19
N GLN A 306 -15.91 -0.87 4.87
CA GLN A 306 -15.73 0.11 5.94
C GLN A 306 -17.06 0.76 6.26
N GLU A 307 -17.34 0.81 7.55
CA GLU A 307 -18.55 1.35 8.16
C GLU A 307 -18.63 2.89 7.99
N ARG A 308 -17.88 3.50 7.06
CA ARG A 308 -17.59 4.95 7.01
C ARG A 308 -17.95 5.63 5.69
N PHE A 309 -18.85 5.05 4.90
CA PHE A 309 -19.18 5.57 3.57
C PHE A 309 -20.68 5.57 3.26
N ILE A 310 -21.15 6.68 2.71
CA ILE A 310 -22.50 6.89 2.17
C ILE A 310 -22.33 7.25 0.69
N LEU A 311 -22.84 6.40 -0.20
CA LEU A 311 -22.77 6.66 -1.64
C LEU A 311 -23.63 7.87 -2.00
N GLY A 312 -23.02 8.86 -2.66
CA GLY A 312 -23.71 10.08 -3.05
C GLY A 312 -22.99 10.84 -4.18
N SER A 313 -23.52 12.01 -4.50
CA SER A 313 -22.86 13.00 -5.35
C SER A 313 -21.85 13.81 -4.53
N GLY A 314 -20.85 14.41 -5.18
CA GLY A 314 -19.87 15.26 -4.49
C GLY A 314 -20.41 16.64 -4.05
N CYS A 315 -21.60 17.00 -4.53
CA CYS A 315 -22.33 18.22 -4.22
C CYS A 315 -23.78 18.03 -4.73
N GLU A 316 -24.60 19.08 -4.71
CA GLU A 316 -25.96 19.09 -5.25
C GLU A 316 -26.00 18.63 -6.72
N ILE A 317 -26.94 17.72 -7.03
CA ILE A 317 -27.17 17.26 -8.39
C ILE A 317 -27.83 18.38 -9.23
N PRO A 318 -27.33 18.68 -10.44
CA PRO A 318 -27.88 19.75 -11.27
C PRO A 318 -29.37 19.60 -11.60
N LEU A 319 -30.03 20.74 -11.82
CA LEU A 319 -31.38 20.78 -12.37
C LEU A 319 -31.46 20.01 -13.70
N ASN A 320 -32.61 19.38 -13.96
CA ASN A 320 -32.89 18.61 -15.18
C ASN A 320 -32.06 17.32 -15.33
N SER A 321 -31.32 16.87 -14.32
CA SER A 321 -30.71 15.53 -14.34
C SER A 321 -31.79 14.44 -14.44
N PRO A 322 -31.66 13.48 -15.37
CA PRO A 322 -32.59 12.36 -15.49
C PRO A 322 -32.65 11.53 -14.21
N VAL A 323 -33.85 11.17 -13.78
CA VAL A 323 -34.05 10.35 -12.57
C VAL A 323 -33.47 8.95 -12.73
N GLU A 324 -33.38 8.44 -13.95
CA GLU A 324 -32.75 7.16 -14.28
C GLU A 324 -31.26 7.16 -13.85
N ASN A 325 -30.55 8.28 -14.03
CA ASN A 325 -29.17 8.42 -13.58
C ASN A 325 -29.06 8.36 -12.05
N ILE A 326 -30.06 8.86 -11.33
CA ILE A 326 -30.10 8.82 -9.87
C ILE A 326 -30.41 7.39 -9.38
N MET A 327 -31.35 6.71 -10.05
CA MET A 327 -31.70 5.29 -9.79
C MET A 327 -30.50 4.34 -9.98
N ALA A 328 -29.57 4.68 -10.87
CA ALA A 328 -28.36 3.89 -11.10
C ALA A 328 -27.51 3.67 -9.84
N LEU A 329 -27.50 4.65 -8.92
CA LEU A 329 -26.77 4.53 -7.64
C LEU A 329 -27.32 3.37 -6.80
N ARG A 330 -28.66 3.32 -6.68
CA ARG A 330 -29.31 2.29 -5.88
C ARG A 330 -29.14 0.91 -6.51
N ARG A 331 -29.27 0.81 -7.84
CA ARG A 331 -28.99 -0.43 -8.56
C ARG A 331 -27.55 -0.92 -8.33
N ALA A 332 -26.56 -0.03 -8.43
CA ALA A 332 -25.16 -0.39 -8.18
C ALA A 332 -24.96 -0.97 -6.78
N VAL A 333 -25.57 -0.37 -5.76
CA VAL A 333 -25.51 -0.89 -4.39
C VAL A 333 -26.19 -2.25 -4.26
N ASP A 334 -27.38 -2.43 -4.84
CA ASP A 334 -28.13 -3.68 -4.76
C ASP A 334 -27.40 -4.82 -5.51
N ASP A 335 -26.89 -4.58 -6.72
CA ASP A 335 -26.13 -5.57 -7.51
C ASP A 335 -24.81 -5.95 -6.82
N HIS A 336 -24.12 -4.95 -6.27
CA HIS A 336 -22.91 -5.16 -5.49
C HIS A 336 -23.19 -5.94 -4.19
N ALA A 337 -24.37 -5.79 -3.58
CA ALA A 337 -24.79 -6.55 -2.39
C ALA A 337 -25.32 -7.96 -2.70
N ALA A 338 -25.97 -8.19 -3.86
CA ALA A 338 -26.69 -9.41 -4.18
C ALA A 338 -25.83 -10.53 -4.82
N GLY A 339 -24.70 -10.20 -5.44
CA GLY A 339 -24.07 -11.08 -6.44
C GLY A 339 -23.10 -12.15 -5.97
N ILE A 340 -23.35 -12.92 -4.90
CA ILE A 340 -22.45 -14.06 -4.54
C ILE A 340 -22.59 -15.17 -5.60
N ILE A 341 -21.56 -15.32 -6.43
CA ILE A 341 -21.40 -16.34 -7.46
C ILE A 341 -20.88 -17.63 -6.82
N GLU A 342 -21.65 -18.71 -6.90
CA GLU A 342 -21.24 -20.07 -6.51
C GLU A 342 -20.19 -20.60 -7.51
N VAL A 343 -19.01 -20.99 -7.04
CA VAL A 343 -17.87 -21.40 -7.89
C VAL A 343 -17.83 -22.92 -8.09
N ASN A 344 -18.21 -23.68 -7.08
CA ASN A 344 -18.26 -25.15 -7.10
C ASN A 344 -19.41 -25.68 -6.23
N GLU A 345 -19.79 -26.94 -6.41
CA GLU A 345 -20.83 -27.60 -5.60
C GLU A 345 -20.28 -28.07 -4.24
N PRO A 346 -21.09 -28.04 -3.16
CA PRO A 346 -20.67 -28.48 -1.83
C PRO A 346 -20.45 -29.99 -1.77
N ALA A 347 -19.20 -30.41 -1.57
CA ALA A 347 -18.83 -31.80 -1.28
C ALA A 347 -19.11 -32.17 0.19
N GLN A 348 -19.29 -33.46 0.47
CA GLN A 348 -19.63 -33.95 1.81
C GLN A 348 -18.46 -33.70 2.80
N GLY A 349 -18.67 -32.84 3.80
CA GLY A 349 -17.63 -32.43 4.76
C GLY A 349 -16.77 -31.24 4.31
N ALA A 350 -17.10 -30.60 3.19
CA ALA A 350 -16.48 -29.34 2.78
C ALA A 350 -16.99 -28.15 3.59
N THR A 351 -16.17 -27.11 3.63
CA THR A 351 -16.37 -25.86 4.35
C THR A 351 -16.63 -24.74 3.34
N CYS A 352 -17.60 -23.88 3.61
CA CYS A 352 -17.97 -22.78 2.75
C CYS A 352 -17.14 -21.53 3.06
N VAL A 353 -16.47 -20.98 2.03
CA VAL A 353 -15.74 -19.71 2.11
C VAL A 353 -16.32 -18.72 1.11
N VAL A 354 -16.68 -17.51 1.59
CA VAL A 354 -17.14 -16.41 0.74
C VAL A 354 -16.07 -15.34 0.66
N PHE A 355 -15.57 -15.05 -0.55
CA PHE A 355 -14.60 -13.99 -0.82
C PHE A 355 -15.26 -12.70 -1.30
N LEU A 356 -15.04 -11.61 -0.57
CA LEU A 356 -15.47 -10.25 -0.91
C LEU A 356 -14.25 -9.39 -1.28
N PRO A 357 -14.33 -8.42 -2.23
CA PRO A 357 -15.47 -8.00 -3.03
C PRO A 357 -15.79 -8.92 -4.23
N HIS A 358 -14.96 -9.93 -4.48
CA HIS A 358 -15.08 -10.80 -5.66
C HIS A 358 -16.45 -11.48 -5.78
N ASN A 359 -17.19 -11.51 -4.67
CA ASN A 359 -18.49 -12.15 -4.53
C ASN A 359 -18.43 -13.61 -4.99
N ARG A 360 -17.43 -14.35 -4.52
CA ARG A 360 -17.21 -15.75 -4.88
C ARG A 360 -17.46 -16.63 -3.68
N ARG A 361 -18.35 -17.61 -3.80
CA ARG A 361 -18.52 -18.68 -2.81
C ARG A 361 -17.87 -19.94 -3.31
N VAL A 362 -16.95 -20.48 -2.53
CA VAL A 362 -16.21 -21.70 -2.82
C VAL A 362 -16.31 -22.65 -1.63
N HIS A 363 -16.42 -23.94 -1.93
CA HIS A 363 -16.45 -25.02 -0.95
C HIS A 363 -15.09 -25.74 -0.99
N VAL A 364 -14.39 -25.78 0.14
CA VAL A 364 -13.04 -26.37 0.29
C VAL A 364 -12.92 -27.23 1.54
N PRO A 365 -12.01 -28.22 1.60
CA PRO A 365 -11.72 -28.97 2.82
C PRO A 365 -11.26 -28.08 3.99
N ALA A 366 -11.63 -28.44 5.22
CA ALA A 366 -11.06 -27.81 6.41
C ALA A 366 -9.55 -28.07 6.50
N GLY A 367 -8.78 -27.07 6.93
CA GLY A 367 -7.32 -27.11 7.03
C GLY A 367 -6.56 -26.48 5.85
N GLU A 368 -7.21 -26.22 4.72
CA GLU A 368 -6.64 -25.40 3.65
C GLU A 368 -6.40 -23.96 4.11
N THR A 369 -5.42 -23.29 3.51
CA THR A 369 -5.18 -21.87 3.73
C THR A 369 -6.24 -21.02 3.04
N ILE A 370 -6.48 -19.82 3.56
CA ILE A 370 -7.38 -18.85 2.92
C ILE A 370 -6.92 -18.55 1.48
N LEU A 371 -5.61 -18.51 1.24
CA LEU A 371 -5.05 -18.27 -0.09
C LEU A 371 -5.37 -19.39 -1.09
N GLU A 372 -5.25 -20.65 -0.68
CA GLU A 372 -5.59 -21.81 -1.53
C GLU A 372 -7.07 -21.78 -1.91
N ALA A 373 -7.95 -21.49 -0.95
CA ALA A 373 -9.36 -21.33 -1.19
C ALA A 373 -9.66 -20.16 -2.14
N ALA A 374 -8.93 -19.05 -2.01
CA ALA A 374 -9.10 -17.87 -2.87
C ALA A 374 -8.70 -18.16 -4.32
N ALA A 375 -7.62 -18.93 -4.52
CA ALA A 375 -7.17 -19.37 -5.83
C ALA A 375 -8.20 -20.30 -6.50
N GLN A 376 -8.80 -21.23 -5.76
CA GLN A 376 -9.88 -22.09 -6.25
C GLN A 376 -11.17 -21.32 -6.54
N GLY A 377 -11.48 -20.33 -5.68
CA GLY A 377 -12.67 -19.49 -5.77
C GLY A 377 -12.62 -18.42 -6.87
N GLY A 378 -11.50 -18.29 -7.60
CA GLY A 378 -11.34 -17.21 -8.58
C GLY A 378 -11.32 -15.82 -7.94
N ALA A 379 -10.82 -15.71 -6.70
CA ALA A 379 -10.61 -14.48 -5.96
C ALA A 379 -9.10 -14.26 -5.76
N PRO A 380 -8.37 -13.80 -6.78
CA PRO A 380 -6.90 -13.80 -6.75
C PRO A 380 -6.37 -12.84 -5.67
N ILE A 381 -5.63 -13.39 -4.71
CA ILE A 381 -4.90 -12.66 -3.69
C ILE A 381 -3.42 -12.60 -4.09
N THR A 382 -2.82 -11.42 -3.96
CA THR A 382 -1.42 -11.23 -4.31
C THR A 382 -0.52 -11.68 -3.18
N THR A 383 0.48 -12.50 -3.50
CA THR A 383 1.47 -12.99 -2.53
C THR A 383 2.87 -12.89 -3.13
N TYR A 384 3.84 -12.42 -2.35
CA TYR A 384 5.20 -12.19 -2.85
C TYR A 384 6.27 -12.85 -1.99
N CYS A 385 5.96 -13.58 -0.92
CA CYS A 385 6.97 -14.17 -0.03
C CYS A 385 7.01 -15.70 -0.04
N ASP A 386 6.57 -16.33 -1.14
CA ASP A 386 6.49 -17.80 -1.22
C ASP A 386 5.74 -18.42 -0.03
N LEU A 387 4.67 -17.76 0.41
CA LEU A 387 3.78 -18.15 1.52
C LEU A 387 4.40 -18.10 2.93
N SER A 388 5.61 -17.57 3.07
CA SER A 388 6.30 -17.46 4.38
C SER A 388 5.72 -16.41 5.34
N GLY A 389 4.70 -15.67 4.92
CA GLY A 389 4.11 -14.57 5.68
C GLY A 389 4.97 -13.31 5.81
N VAL A 390 6.25 -13.33 5.43
CA VAL A 390 7.17 -12.20 5.69
C VAL A 390 6.94 -10.97 4.81
N CYS A 391 6.22 -11.08 3.69
CA CYS A 391 5.91 -9.90 2.88
C CYS A 391 4.75 -9.07 3.45
N ALA A 392 3.85 -9.69 4.22
CA ALA A 392 2.61 -9.05 4.67
C ALA A 392 1.72 -8.49 3.54
N GLU A 393 1.72 -9.12 2.36
CA GLU A 393 0.98 -8.61 1.18
C GLU A 393 -0.32 -9.38 0.91
N CYS A 394 -0.41 -10.60 1.44
CA CYS A 394 -1.59 -11.45 1.35
C CYS A 394 -2.60 -11.16 2.48
N VAL A 395 -2.60 -9.94 2.99
CA VAL A 395 -3.45 -9.55 4.12
C VAL A 395 -4.90 -9.68 3.69
N VAL A 396 -5.67 -10.38 4.49
CA VAL A 396 -7.11 -10.54 4.33
C VAL A 396 -7.78 -10.31 5.67
N GLU A 397 -9.07 -10.07 5.67
CA GLU A 397 -9.84 -9.90 6.89
C GLU A 397 -10.89 -10.99 6.99
N VAL A 398 -10.82 -11.81 8.04
CA VAL A 398 -11.83 -12.81 8.36
C VAL A 398 -12.97 -12.11 9.08
N THR A 399 -14.01 -11.77 8.33
CA THR A 399 -15.17 -11.00 8.81
C THR A 399 -16.23 -11.86 9.49
N LYS A 400 -16.27 -13.17 9.18
CA LYS A 400 -17.06 -14.19 9.89
C LYS A 400 -16.31 -15.53 9.87
N GLY A 401 -16.55 -16.36 10.88
CA GLY A 401 -15.90 -17.66 11.03
C GLY A 401 -14.57 -17.55 11.78
N VAL A 402 -13.88 -18.68 11.92
CA VAL A 402 -12.62 -18.77 12.67
C VAL A 402 -11.56 -19.46 11.81
N ALA A 403 -10.40 -18.83 11.72
CA ALA A 403 -9.19 -19.44 11.20
C ALA A 403 -8.27 -19.87 12.35
N THR A 404 -7.25 -20.68 12.08
CA THR A 404 -6.23 -21.10 13.08
C THR A 404 -5.64 -19.92 13.86
N THR A 405 -5.25 -20.09 15.12
CA THR A 405 -4.63 -19.00 15.90
C THR A 405 -3.42 -18.41 15.17
N PRO A 406 -3.28 -17.07 15.06
CA PRO A 406 -2.11 -16.47 14.44
C PRO A 406 -0.84 -16.82 15.22
N ASP A 407 0.26 -17.04 14.50
CA ASP A 407 1.54 -17.29 15.13
C ASP A 407 2.32 -15.98 15.35
N MET A 408 3.44 -16.06 16.07
CA MET A 408 4.25 -14.87 16.40
C MET A 408 4.72 -14.10 15.16
N LEU A 409 4.93 -14.79 14.02
CA LEU A 409 5.34 -14.13 12.78
C LEU A 409 4.17 -13.36 12.18
N GLU A 410 3.00 -13.99 12.09
CA GLU A 410 1.76 -13.36 11.63
C GLU A 410 1.38 -12.16 12.52
N GLU A 411 1.50 -12.29 13.85
CA GLU A 411 1.26 -11.20 14.80
C GLU A 411 2.27 -10.05 14.64
N ALA A 412 3.54 -10.36 14.44
CA ALA A 412 4.59 -9.35 14.23
C ALA A 412 4.39 -8.58 12.92
N GLN A 413 3.94 -9.23 11.86
CA GLN A 413 3.69 -8.60 10.57
C GLN A 413 2.42 -7.73 10.58
N LEU A 414 1.41 -8.14 11.33
CA LEU A 414 0.11 -7.46 11.38
C LEU A 414 -0.02 -6.45 12.52
N VAL A 415 0.98 -6.31 13.40
CA VAL A 415 1.10 -5.26 14.45
C VAL A 415 -0.23 -4.91 15.13
N GLY A 416 -0.88 -5.91 15.75
CA GLY A 416 -2.13 -5.73 16.50
C GLY A 416 -3.42 -5.69 15.65
N MET A 417 -3.33 -5.75 14.32
CA MET A 417 -4.49 -5.83 13.43
C MET A 417 -5.21 -7.18 13.50
N THR A 418 -4.56 -8.22 14.03
CA THR A 418 -5.16 -9.57 14.24
C THR A 418 -6.39 -9.54 15.15
N GLN A 419 -6.45 -8.60 16.10
CA GLN A 419 -7.62 -8.40 16.98
C GLN A 419 -8.86 -7.92 16.24
N ARG A 420 -8.71 -7.40 15.01
CA ARG A 420 -9.78 -6.94 14.12
C ARG A 420 -10.09 -7.95 13.01
N GLY A 421 -9.58 -9.18 13.11
CA GLY A 421 -9.80 -10.23 12.11
C GLY A 421 -8.84 -10.20 10.92
N ALA A 422 -7.85 -9.29 10.89
CA ALA A 422 -6.82 -9.29 9.85
C ALA A 422 -5.91 -10.51 9.99
N ARG A 423 -5.62 -11.18 8.87
CA ARG A 423 -4.85 -12.41 8.75
C ARG A 423 -3.96 -12.39 7.52
N LEU A 424 -2.90 -13.17 7.51
CA LEU A 424 -2.13 -13.46 6.30
C LEU A 424 -2.76 -14.67 5.62
N ALA A 425 -3.33 -14.47 4.42
CA ALA A 425 -4.05 -15.53 3.71
C ALA A 425 -3.20 -16.78 3.46
N CYS A 426 -1.87 -16.62 3.36
CA CYS A 426 -0.94 -17.73 3.18
C CYS A 426 -0.65 -18.55 4.45
N LEU A 427 -0.88 -18.00 5.64
CA LEU A 427 -0.64 -18.67 6.92
C LEU A 427 -1.92 -19.12 7.63
N ALA A 428 -3.01 -18.36 7.47
CA ALA A 428 -4.28 -18.63 8.12
C ALA A 428 -5.02 -19.81 7.48
N ARG A 429 -5.31 -20.84 8.27
CA ARG A 429 -6.03 -22.05 7.83
C ARG A 429 -7.49 -22.06 8.26
N ILE A 430 -8.34 -22.59 7.38
CA ILE A 430 -9.79 -22.64 7.48
C ILE A 430 -10.20 -23.72 8.50
N GLN A 431 -10.98 -23.36 9.53
CA GLN A 431 -11.48 -24.32 10.53
C GLN A 431 -12.98 -24.60 10.42
N GLY A 432 -13.71 -23.80 9.66
CA GLY A 432 -15.16 -23.85 9.50
C GLY A 432 -15.63 -22.73 8.57
N ASP A 433 -16.95 -22.66 8.32
CA ASP A 433 -17.52 -21.73 7.35
C ASP A 433 -17.10 -20.29 7.66
N MET A 434 -16.64 -19.56 6.65
CA MET A 434 -16.10 -18.22 6.84
C MET A 434 -16.38 -17.25 5.70
N GLU A 435 -16.32 -15.96 6.05
CA GLU A 435 -16.43 -14.84 5.12
C GLU A 435 -15.12 -14.05 5.18
N VAL A 436 -14.43 -13.98 4.05
CA VAL A 436 -13.10 -13.38 3.92
C VAL A 436 -13.18 -12.16 3.01
N TYR A 437 -12.79 -11.01 3.53
CA TYR A 437 -12.59 -9.81 2.74
C TYR A 437 -11.14 -9.74 2.22
N VAL A 438 -10.99 -9.44 0.93
CA VAL A 438 -9.73 -9.22 0.24
C VAL A 438 -9.56 -7.71 0.01
N PRO A 439 -8.71 -7.02 0.79
CA PRO A 439 -8.38 -5.61 0.62
C PRO A 439 -7.83 -5.32 -0.78
N PHE A 440 -8.03 -4.09 -1.28
CA PHE A 440 -7.56 -3.68 -2.61
C PHE A 440 -6.05 -3.88 -2.79
N SER A 441 -5.25 -3.54 -1.78
CA SER A 441 -3.79 -3.75 -1.74
C SER A 441 -3.38 -5.21 -1.97
N SER A 442 -4.23 -6.16 -1.58
CA SER A 442 -4.01 -7.60 -1.73
C SER A 442 -4.69 -8.20 -2.97
N ARG A 443 -5.37 -7.41 -3.83
CA ARG A 443 -5.99 -7.90 -5.08
C ARG A 443 -4.97 -7.91 -6.23
N ARG A 444 -5.17 -8.82 -7.19
CA ARG A 444 -4.41 -8.84 -8.44
C ARG A 444 -5.09 -7.95 -9.49
N LEU A 445 -4.44 -6.87 -9.92
CA LEU A 445 -5.00 -5.95 -10.91
C LEU A 445 -5.02 -6.58 -12.33
N PRO A 446 -6.05 -6.30 -13.17
CA PRO A 446 -6.23 -6.96 -14.47
C PRO A 446 -5.20 -6.56 -15.55
N ASP A 447 -4.60 -5.38 -15.46
CA ASP A 447 -3.83 -4.79 -16.58
C ASP A 447 -2.32 -5.15 -16.60
N ARG A 448 -1.84 -5.92 -15.63
CA ARG A 448 -0.46 -6.44 -15.63
C ARG A 448 -0.50 -7.95 -15.65
N VAL A 449 -0.17 -8.53 -16.81
CA VAL A 449 0.03 -9.97 -16.96
C VAL A 449 1.32 -10.36 -16.24
N CYS A 450 1.31 -10.37 -14.91
CA CYS A 450 2.29 -11.17 -14.19
C CYS A 450 2.00 -12.62 -14.61
N ALA A 451 2.94 -13.28 -15.29
CA ALA A 451 2.91 -14.74 -15.41
C ALA A 451 2.68 -15.34 -14.01
N PRO A 452 1.90 -16.44 -13.88
CA PRO A 452 1.65 -17.04 -12.57
C PRO A 452 2.99 -17.29 -11.87
N VAL A 453 3.22 -16.60 -10.75
CA VAL A 453 4.29 -16.95 -9.81
C VAL A 453 4.00 -18.40 -9.45
N GLN A 454 4.78 -19.33 -10.01
CA GLN A 454 4.66 -20.72 -9.62
C GLN A 454 5.23 -20.81 -8.22
N LEU A 455 4.32 -20.81 -7.25
CA LEU A 455 4.59 -21.16 -5.86
C LEU A 455 5.33 -22.50 -5.86
N LEU A 456 6.63 -22.43 -5.58
CA LEU A 456 7.35 -23.59 -5.09
C LEU A 456 6.76 -23.85 -3.70
N ALA A 457 6.37 -25.09 -3.42
CA ALA A 457 5.71 -25.45 -2.16
C ALA A 457 6.48 -24.85 -0.96
N PRO A 458 5.78 -24.29 0.05
CA PRO A 458 6.42 -23.56 1.12
C PRO A 458 7.48 -24.43 1.80
N TYR A 459 8.71 -23.92 1.87
CA TYR A 459 9.78 -24.43 2.72
C TYR A 459 9.63 -23.93 4.16
N ASP A 460 8.39 -23.65 4.59
CA ASP A 460 8.06 -23.15 5.93
C ASP A 460 7.37 -24.26 6.72
N GLY A 461 8.10 -24.75 7.72
CA GLY A 461 7.72 -25.94 8.48
C GLY A 461 8.44 -27.16 7.92
N PHE A 462 9.77 -27.18 8.08
CA PHE A 462 10.46 -28.46 8.03
C PHE A 462 9.90 -29.29 9.18
N ASP A 463 9.29 -30.43 8.87
CA ASP A 463 8.85 -31.36 9.91
C ASP A 463 10.11 -31.80 10.67
N PRO A 464 10.29 -31.42 11.94
CA PRO A 464 11.47 -31.80 12.70
C PRO A 464 11.59 -33.32 12.91
N ASP A 465 10.48 -34.05 12.71
CA ASP A 465 10.44 -35.51 12.74
C ASP A 465 10.70 -36.14 11.36
N SER A 466 10.86 -35.33 10.30
CA SER A 466 11.26 -35.85 8.99
C SER A 466 12.73 -36.27 8.98
N ASP A 467 13.03 -37.37 8.28
CA ASP A 467 14.39 -37.89 8.13
C ASP A 467 15.37 -36.90 7.47
N ASP A 468 14.86 -35.84 6.82
CA ASP A 468 15.67 -34.82 6.15
C ASP A 468 15.97 -33.58 7.04
N PHE A 469 15.34 -33.46 8.23
CA PHE A 469 15.60 -32.36 9.14
C PHE A 469 16.94 -32.57 9.85
N ALA A 470 17.95 -31.83 9.42
CA ALA A 470 19.29 -31.98 9.95
C ALA A 470 20.05 -30.65 9.91
N PRO A 471 19.78 -29.74 10.86
CA PRO A 471 20.62 -28.55 11.04
C PRO A 471 22.09 -28.94 11.27
N PRO A 472 23.06 -28.22 10.67
CA PRO A 472 24.48 -28.56 10.75
C PRO A 472 25.08 -28.26 12.13
N PHE A 473 24.34 -27.57 13.00
CA PHE A 473 24.79 -27.13 14.31
C PHE A 473 24.25 -28.06 15.41
N SER A 474 25.15 -28.67 16.19
CA SER A 474 24.73 -29.45 17.37
C SER A 474 24.30 -28.52 18.52
N PRO A 475 23.18 -28.77 19.21
CA PRO A 475 22.88 -28.15 20.50
C PRO A 475 24.00 -28.46 21.49
N LEU A 476 24.50 -27.48 22.26
CA LEU A 476 25.41 -27.78 23.37
C LEU A 476 24.67 -28.68 24.36
N GLN A 477 25.35 -29.73 24.86
CA GLN A 477 24.78 -30.47 25.97
C GLN A 477 24.76 -29.53 27.19
N GLU A 478 23.74 -29.61 28.05
CA GLU A 478 23.64 -28.79 29.28
C GLU A 478 24.88 -28.91 30.21
N LYS A 479 25.82 -29.81 29.92
CA LYS A 479 27.07 -30.05 30.64
C LYS A 479 28.30 -29.39 30.02
N ASP A 480 28.20 -28.78 28.84
CA ASP A 480 29.34 -28.13 28.21
C ASP A 480 29.64 -26.79 28.91
N PRO A 481 30.86 -26.57 29.43
CA PRO A 481 31.19 -25.34 30.14
C PRO A 481 31.11 -24.15 29.18
N ILE A 482 30.26 -23.18 29.51
CA ILE A 482 30.17 -21.89 28.81
C ILE A 482 31.54 -21.19 28.97
N PRO A 483 32.30 -20.94 27.89
CA PRO A 483 33.59 -20.26 28.01
C PRO A 483 33.34 -18.79 28.34
N PHE A 484 33.66 -18.38 29.56
CA PHE A 484 33.68 -16.96 29.93
C PHE A 484 34.79 -16.24 29.16
N PRO A 485 34.52 -15.15 28.43
CA PRO A 485 35.59 -14.29 27.94
C PRO A 485 36.25 -13.62 29.16
N THR A 486 37.52 -13.93 29.41
CA THR A 486 38.34 -13.22 30.39
C THR A 486 38.46 -11.75 30.00
N GLN A 487 37.97 -10.89 30.89
CA GLN A 487 38.17 -9.44 31.02
C GLN A 487 39.18 -8.80 30.05
N ASP A 488 38.67 -8.16 28.99
CA ASP A 488 39.30 -6.97 28.41
C ASP A 488 38.27 -6.21 27.52
N ARG A 489 37.20 -5.69 28.12
CA ARG A 489 36.32 -4.71 27.45
C ARG A 489 36.57 -3.33 28.05
N ARG A 490 37.13 -2.43 27.24
CA ARG A 490 36.99 -0.98 27.48
C ARG A 490 35.50 -0.64 27.37
N PRO A 491 34.90 0.05 28.35
CA PRO A 491 33.49 0.40 28.30
C PRO A 491 33.25 1.43 27.20
N VAL A 492 32.34 1.12 26.27
CA VAL A 492 31.63 2.14 25.50
C VAL A 492 30.62 2.77 26.47
N ALA A 493 30.72 4.09 26.64
CA ALA A 493 30.05 4.84 27.70
C ALA A 493 28.52 4.75 27.61
N PRO A 494 27.82 4.57 28.75
CA PRO A 494 26.36 4.64 28.81
C PRO A 494 25.90 6.11 28.77
N LEU A 495 24.97 6.44 27.87
CA LEU A 495 24.22 7.69 27.92
C LEU A 495 23.13 7.58 29.00
N HIS A 496 23.45 8.15 30.16
CA HIS A 496 22.64 8.62 31.30
C HIS A 496 21.31 7.91 31.70
N PRO A 497 21.17 7.51 32.99
CA PRO A 497 19.92 7.07 33.60
C PRO A 497 19.24 8.21 34.38
N GLU A 498 17.92 8.38 34.26
CA GLU A 498 17.10 8.93 35.35
C GLU A 498 15.68 8.33 35.38
N ARG A 499 15.37 7.75 36.55
CA ARG A 499 14.07 7.56 37.23
C ARG A 499 13.09 6.49 36.74
N GLY A 500 12.95 5.46 37.59
CA GLY A 500 11.76 4.59 37.65
C GLY A 500 11.97 3.36 38.52
N ASN A 501 11.93 3.49 39.84
CA ASN A 501 11.83 2.35 40.76
C ASN A 501 10.45 1.69 40.62
N PHE A 502 10.40 0.39 40.29
CA PHE A 502 9.50 -0.55 40.97
C PHE A 502 10.15 -1.94 41.06
N CYS A 503 10.14 -2.45 42.28
CA CYS A 503 10.66 -3.73 42.72
C CYS A 503 9.58 -4.81 42.53
N GLN A 504 9.93 -6.03 42.12
CA GLN A 504 9.73 -7.27 42.92
C GLN A 504 9.98 -8.54 42.08
N SER A 505 10.88 -9.39 42.62
CA SER A 505 11.08 -10.84 42.48
C SER A 505 10.82 -11.58 41.15
N PRO A 506 11.78 -12.37 40.62
CA PRO A 506 11.54 -13.22 39.46
C PRO A 506 10.58 -14.38 39.81
N PRO A 507 9.59 -14.70 38.97
CA PRO A 507 8.75 -15.87 39.19
C PRO A 507 9.60 -17.14 39.04
N THR A 508 9.49 -18.02 40.02
CA THR A 508 10.03 -19.38 39.98
C THR A 508 9.25 -20.19 38.94
N LEU A 509 9.75 -20.24 37.71
CA LEU A 509 9.22 -21.12 36.66
C LEU A 509 9.85 -22.51 36.79
N GLN A 510 9.13 -23.40 37.46
CA GLN A 510 9.27 -24.85 37.30
C GLN A 510 8.54 -25.29 36.03
N THR A 511 9.27 -25.43 34.92
CA THR A 511 9.04 -26.44 33.87
C THR A 511 10.34 -26.57 33.05
N ARG A 512 10.85 -27.80 32.91
CA ARG A 512 11.94 -28.12 31.96
C ARG A 512 11.39 -28.11 30.54
N GLU A 513 11.00 -26.94 30.04
CA GLU A 513 10.82 -26.76 28.60
C GLU A 513 12.21 -26.65 27.97
N ARG A 514 12.52 -27.53 27.00
CA ARG A 514 13.75 -27.42 26.20
C ARG A 514 13.71 -26.06 25.52
N ARG A 515 14.52 -25.12 26.01
CA ARG A 515 14.63 -23.80 25.36
C ARG A 515 15.09 -23.99 23.91
N PRO A 516 14.55 -23.22 22.94
CA PRO A 516 14.89 -23.33 21.52
C PRO A 516 16.30 -22.82 21.25
N TRP A 517 16.97 -23.42 20.27
CA TRP A 517 18.29 -22.99 19.76
C TRP A 517 18.10 -22.33 18.41
N PHE A 518 18.94 -21.37 18.09
CA PHE A 518 18.77 -20.56 16.88
C PHE A 518 19.97 -20.65 15.95
N ALA A 519 19.71 -20.46 14.66
CA ALA A 519 20.74 -20.22 13.66
C ALA A 519 20.24 -19.21 12.62
N VAL A 520 21.17 -18.58 11.91
CA VAL A 520 20.84 -17.50 10.97
C VAL A 520 21.30 -17.86 9.56
N ALA A 521 20.40 -17.77 8.57
CA ALA A 521 20.74 -17.79 7.15
C ALA A 521 20.94 -16.35 6.67
N VAL A 522 22.07 -16.06 6.03
CA VAL A 522 22.49 -14.70 5.63
C VAL A 522 22.89 -14.67 4.16
N ASP A 523 22.33 -13.71 3.41
CA ASP A 523 22.76 -13.36 2.05
C ASP A 523 23.54 -12.03 2.06
N LEU A 524 24.86 -12.13 1.89
CA LEU A 524 25.83 -11.03 1.94
C LEU A 524 25.99 -10.36 0.57
N SER A 525 24.97 -9.57 0.21
CA SER A 525 25.06 -8.66 -0.94
C SER A 525 25.96 -7.44 -0.64
N GLY A 526 26.24 -6.64 -1.68
CA GLY A 526 27.09 -5.45 -1.58
C GLY A 526 26.44 -4.31 -0.79
N GLU A 527 25.16 -4.02 -1.07
CA GLU A 527 24.42 -2.92 -0.45
C GLU A 527 23.58 -3.35 0.76
N ASN A 528 22.78 -4.42 0.63
CA ASN A 528 21.75 -4.82 1.60
C ASN A 528 21.79 -6.32 1.94
N VAL A 529 22.08 -6.64 3.19
CA VAL A 529 22.18 -8.00 3.71
C VAL A 529 20.85 -8.45 4.27
N ALA A 530 20.29 -9.54 3.75
CA ALA A 530 19.12 -10.18 4.33
C ALA A 530 19.55 -11.26 5.34
N ALA A 531 18.92 -11.29 6.51
CA ALA A 531 19.17 -12.29 7.54
C ALA A 531 17.84 -12.93 8.00
N CYS A 532 17.79 -14.26 8.04
CA CYS A 532 16.65 -15.05 8.51
C CYS A 532 17.07 -15.93 9.68
N VAL A 533 16.44 -15.74 10.84
CA VAL A 533 16.67 -16.46 12.08
C VAL A 533 15.70 -17.63 12.16
N HIS A 534 16.22 -18.82 12.36
CA HIS A 534 15.45 -20.05 12.48
C HIS A 534 15.62 -20.66 13.86
N ASP A 535 14.54 -21.16 14.43
CA ASP A 535 14.61 -22.13 15.50
C ASP A 535 15.04 -23.47 14.92
N ILE A 536 16.27 -23.89 15.19
CA ILE A 536 16.84 -25.14 14.68
C ILE A 536 16.36 -26.37 15.47
N THR A 537 15.48 -26.20 16.45
CA THR A 537 14.80 -27.35 17.10
C THR A 537 13.49 -27.69 16.42
N SER A 538 12.79 -26.71 15.86
CA SER A 538 11.50 -26.88 15.18
C SER A 538 11.55 -26.65 13.67
N GLY A 539 12.66 -26.13 13.14
CA GLY A 539 12.78 -25.72 11.74
C GLY A 539 11.97 -24.47 11.37
N ARG A 540 11.37 -23.80 12.35
CA ARG A 540 10.47 -22.67 12.13
C ARG A 540 11.25 -21.36 11.96
N LEU A 541 10.84 -20.55 11.00
CA LEU A 541 11.33 -19.17 10.87
C LEU A 541 10.90 -18.38 12.12
N PHE A 542 11.89 -17.86 12.85
CA PHE A 542 11.69 -17.13 14.09
C PHE A 542 11.64 -15.61 13.84
N HIS A 543 12.54 -15.09 13.00
CA HIS A 543 12.61 -13.66 12.69
C HIS A 543 13.37 -13.40 11.38
N ALA A 544 13.15 -12.25 10.72
CA ALA A 544 13.90 -11.88 9.51
C ALA A 544 14.09 -10.35 9.43
N GLY A 545 15.21 -9.90 8.86
CA GLY A 545 15.59 -8.49 8.82
C GLY A 545 16.60 -8.17 7.72
N VAL A 546 16.77 -6.87 7.44
CA VAL A 546 17.70 -6.34 6.44
C VAL A 546 18.71 -5.40 7.10
N PHE A 547 19.98 -5.56 6.76
CA PHE A 547 21.12 -4.85 7.32
C PHE A 547 21.95 -4.22 6.20
N GLN A 548 22.80 -3.24 6.52
CA GLN A 548 23.73 -2.70 5.52
C GLN A 548 24.86 -3.70 5.24
N GLY A 549 25.19 -3.86 3.96
CA GLY A 549 26.31 -4.68 3.51
C GLY A 549 27.68 -4.14 3.93
N PRO A 550 28.67 -5.02 4.12
CA PRO A 550 30.00 -4.64 4.60
C PRO A 550 30.78 -3.83 3.54
N LEU A 551 30.49 -3.99 2.25
CA LEU A 551 31.05 -3.13 1.19
C LEU A 551 30.46 -1.72 1.22
N ALA A 552 29.14 -1.61 1.30
CA ALA A 552 28.47 -0.32 1.44
C ALA A 552 28.89 0.44 2.71
N ALA A 553 29.21 -0.28 3.80
CA ALA A 553 29.75 0.34 5.02
C ALA A 553 31.13 0.99 4.80
N LEU A 554 31.92 0.47 3.86
CA LEU A 554 33.22 1.03 3.46
C LEU A 554 33.13 2.01 2.30
N GLY A 555 31.93 2.26 1.74
CA GLY A 555 31.74 3.07 0.55
C GLY A 555 32.34 2.44 -0.71
N LEU A 556 32.47 1.11 -0.74
CA LEU A 556 32.96 0.34 -1.88
C LEU A 556 31.78 -0.20 -2.68
N SER A 557 31.93 -0.26 -4.01
CA SER A 557 30.96 -0.92 -4.88
C SER A 557 31.44 -2.32 -5.26
N ALA A 558 30.51 -3.27 -5.36
CA ALA A 558 30.83 -4.58 -5.92
C ALA A 558 31.20 -4.51 -7.42
N MET A 559 30.98 -3.37 -8.06
CA MET A 559 31.30 -3.08 -9.46
C MET A 559 32.79 -2.91 -9.74
N ASP A 560 33.60 -2.61 -8.72
CA ASP A 560 35.06 -2.47 -8.86
C ASP A 560 35.75 -3.83 -9.10
N GLY A 561 34.99 -4.93 -9.03
CA GLY A 561 35.47 -6.29 -9.20
C GLY A 561 36.31 -6.77 -8.01
N PRO A 562 36.62 -8.08 -7.96
CA PRO A 562 37.37 -8.64 -6.85
C PRO A 562 38.85 -8.23 -6.83
N SER A 563 39.45 -7.94 -7.99
CA SER A 563 40.90 -7.70 -8.08
C SER A 563 41.40 -6.50 -7.26
N PRO A 564 40.80 -5.30 -7.33
CA PRO A 564 41.31 -4.15 -6.58
C PRO A 564 41.18 -4.36 -5.07
N VAL A 565 40.03 -4.84 -4.60
CA VAL A 565 39.77 -5.07 -3.17
C VAL A 565 40.66 -6.17 -2.60
N LEU A 566 40.77 -7.31 -3.29
CA LEU A 566 41.56 -8.45 -2.82
C LEU A 566 43.07 -8.21 -2.92
N SER A 567 43.52 -7.28 -3.77
CA SER A 567 44.93 -6.91 -3.89
C SER A 567 45.42 -5.99 -2.75
N ASP A 568 44.51 -5.26 -2.09
CA ASP A 568 44.84 -4.38 -0.97
C ASP A 568 44.57 -5.06 0.38
N ARG A 569 45.65 -5.47 1.05
CA ARG A 569 45.59 -6.08 2.39
C ARG A 569 44.88 -5.23 3.44
N ARG A 570 44.88 -3.90 3.31
CA ARG A 570 44.17 -3.00 4.22
C ARG A 570 42.67 -3.08 4.00
N LEU A 571 42.21 -3.02 2.75
CA LEU A 571 40.80 -3.15 2.40
C LEU A 571 40.25 -4.53 2.77
N VAL A 572 40.99 -5.60 2.53
CA VAL A 572 40.62 -6.95 2.98
C VAL A 572 40.40 -6.98 4.49
N ARG A 573 41.32 -6.41 5.29
CA ARG A 573 41.17 -6.35 6.75
C ARG A 573 39.96 -5.54 7.17
N SER A 574 39.75 -4.36 6.58
CA SER A 574 38.58 -3.53 6.87
C SER A 574 37.27 -4.25 6.52
N LEU A 575 37.22 -4.99 5.41
CA LEU A 575 36.03 -5.76 5.03
C LEU A 575 35.75 -6.91 6.00
N GLN A 576 36.80 -7.56 6.52
CA GLN A 576 36.67 -8.57 7.59
C GLN A 576 36.12 -7.97 8.88
N GLU A 577 36.58 -6.78 9.27
CA GLU A 577 36.10 -6.07 10.45
C GLU A 577 34.62 -5.68 10.30
N GLU A 578 34.20 -5.11 9.17
CA GLU A 578 32.80 -4.76 8.94
C GLU A 578 31.89 -6.00 8.89
N THR A 579 32.36 -7.10 8.30
CA THR A 579 31.61 -8.37 8.29
C THR A 579 31.41 -8.91 9.72
N THR A 580 32.42 -8.78 10.60
CA THR A 580 32.30 -9.14 12.03
C THR A 580 31.24 -8.28 12.72
N ARG A 581 31.29 -6.96 12.49
CA ARG A 581 30.34 -6.01 13.07
C ARG A 581 28.91 -6.29 12.61
N LEU A 582 28.73 -6.65 11.34
CA LEU A 582 27.45 -7.04 10.78
C LEU A 582 26.88 -8.27 11.50
N PHE A 583 27.64 -9.36 11.63
CA PHE A 583 27.19 -10.56 12.35
C PHE A 583 26.86 -10.27 13.81
N ASN A 584 27.70 -9.51 14.51
CA ASN A 584 27.41 -9.08 15.88
C ASN A 584 26.13 -8.21 15.95
N SER A 585 25.89 -7.35 14.96
CA SER A 585 24.68 -6.52 14.89
C SER A 585 23.43 -7.36 14.68
N ILE A 586 23.49 -8.39 13.82
CA ILE A 586 22.40 -9.34 13.61
C ILE A 586 22.09 -10.06 14.93
N ILE A 587 23.10 -10.53 15.66
CA ILE A 587 22.90 -11.24 16.93
C ILE A 587 22.29 -10.32 17.99
N ASN A 588 22.81 -9.10 18.13
CA ASN A 588 22.27 -8.12 19.07
C ASN A 588 20.83 -7.73 18.72
N TRP A 589 20.50 -7.64 17.44
CA TRP A 589 19.14 -7.38 16.97
C TRP A 589 18.16 -8.49 17.41
N ILE A 590 18.57 -9.76 17.38
CA ILE A 590 17.75 -10.87 17.89
C ILE A 590 17.55 -10.74 19.41
N TYR A 591 18.60 -10.37 20.14
CA TYR A 591 18.53 -10.13 21.57
C TYR A 591 17.58 -8.98 21.92
N GLU A 592 17.70 -7.84 21.24
CA GLU A 592 16.85 -6.66 21.48
C GLU A 592 15.38 -6.94 21.15
N ALA A 593 15.10 -7.65 20.06
CA ALA A 593 13.74 -7.94 19.63
C ALA A 593 13.05 -9.01 20.49
N HIS A 594 13.78 -10.03 20.93
CA HIS A 594 13.18 -11.25 21.48
C HIS A 594 13.77 -11.72 22.81
N SER A 595 14.69 -10.95 23.41
CA SER A 595 15.42 -11.32 24.63
C SER A 595 16.16 -12.68 24.52
N VAL A 596 16.52 -13.08 23.30
CA VAL A 596 17.30 -14.29 23.03
C VAL A 596 18.77 -13.98 23.28
N MET A 597 19.35 -14.64 24.29
CA MET A 597 20.76 -14.48 24.64
C MET A 597 21.67 -14.90 23.48
N PRO A 598 22.73 -14.15 23.12
CA PRO A 598 23.64 -14.46 22.02
C PRO A 598 24.17 -15.91 22.02
N GLU A 599 24.39 -16.48 23.21
CA GLU A 599 24.86 -17.86 23.41
C GLU A 599 23.86 -18.91 22.89
N ARG A 600 22.61 -18.53 22.63
CA ARG A 600 21.56 -19.38 22.05
C ARG A 600 21.58 -19.42 20.53
N VAL A 601 22.41 -18.59 19.89
CA VAL A 601 22.65 -18.62 18.43
C VAL A 601 23.84 -19.53 18.16
N ARG A 602 23.59 -20.73 17.62
CA ARG A 602 24.63 -21.75 17.38
C ARG A 602 25.49 -21.46 16.16
N GLY A 603 24.94 -20.78 15.16
CA GLY A 603 25.71 -20.46 13.99
C GLY A 603 25.00 -19.67 12.91
N ILE A 604 25.78 -19.29 11.92
CA ILE A 604 25.36 -18.50 10.77
C ILE A 604 25.76 -19.26 9.50
N LEU A 605 24.81 -19.51 8.61
CA LEU A 605 25.08 -19.92 7.23
C LEU A 605 25.08 -18.66 6.37
N ALA A 606 26.24 -18.27 5.85
CA ALA A 606 26.41 -17.05 5.07
C ALA A 606 26.82 -17.37 3.63
N THR A 607 26.14 -16.75 2.66
CA THR A 607 26.54 -16.72 1.25
C THR A 607 26.77 -15.28 0.82
N GLY A 608 27.49 -15.04 -0.27
CA GLY A 608 27.71 -13.70 -0.79
C GLY A 608 28.25 -13.71 -2.21
N HIS A 609 28.47 -12.52 -2.76
CA HIS A 609 29.16 -12.38 -4.04
C HIS A 609 30.68 -12.66 -3.90
N SER A 610 31.41 -12.70 -5.03
CA SER A 610 32.80 -13.17 -5.08
C SER A 610 33.75 -12.50 -4.08
N VAL A 611 33.56 -11.20 -3.78
CA VAL A 611 34.42 -10.46 -2.85
C VAL A 611 34.14 -10.86 -1.40
N THR A 612 32.89 -10.81 -0.96
CA THR A 612 32.51 -11.16 0.42
C THR A 612 32.76 -12.63 0.72
N ASP A 613 32.45 -13.54 -0.22
CA ASP A 613 32.72 -14.98 -0.07
C ASP A 613 34.24 -15.25 0.00
N THR A 614 35.05 -14.61 -0.86
CA THR A 614 36.52 -14.78 -0.82
C THR A 614 37.12 -14.24 0.48
N VAL A 615 36.68 -13.08 0.95
CA VAL A 615 37.20 -12.48 2.20
C VAL A 615 36.80 -13.29 3.43
N LEU A 616 35.61 -13.88 3.44
CA LEU A 616 35.19 -14.85 4.44
C LEU A 616 36.11 -16.07 4.45
N ARG A 617 36.37 -16.67 3.28
CA ARG A 617 37.24 -17.86 3.14
C ARG A 617 38.69 -17.61 3.54
N GLN A 618 39.25 -16.44 3.22
CA GLN A 618 40.62 -16.07 3.60
C GLN A 618 40.83 -15.99 5.13
N ARG A 619 39.78 -15.71 5.90
CA ARG A 619 39.86 -15.63 7.37
C ARG A 619 39.86 -17.01 8.05
N ILE A 620 39.58 -18.08 7.30
CA ILE A 620 39.46 -19.46 7.82
C ILE A 620 40.59 -20.37 7.31
N GLU A 621 41.72 -19.79 6.88
CA GLU A 621 42.96 -20.52 6.51
C GLU A 621 42.82 -21.61 5.42
N ALA A 622 41.78 -21.58 4.60
CA ALA A 622 41.58 -22.56 3.52
C ALA A 622 42.41 -22.22 2.26
N ASP A 623 43.20 -23.17 1.76
CA ASP A 623 43.92 -23.04 0.48
C ASP A 623 42.93 -22.77 -0.67
N PRO A 624 43.08 -21.68 -1.44
CA PRO A 624 42.26 -21.36 -2.61
C PRO A 624 42.08 -22.51 -3.60
N ARG A 625 43.05 -23.41 -3.73
CA ARG A 625 42.99 -24.57 -4.63
C ARG A 625 42.07 -25.69 -4.13
N GLN A 626 41.67 -25.65 -2.87
CA GLN A 626 40.82 -26.68 -2.24
C GLN A 626 39.34 -26.26 -2.16
N TRP A 627 38.98 -25.03 -2.53
CA TRP A 627 37.61 -24.49 -2.35
C TRP A 627 36.52 -25.28 -3.08
N ALA A 628 36.80 -25.83 -4.25
CA ALA A 628 35.85 -26.64 -5.04
C ALA A 628 35.60 -28.05 -4.46
N SER A 629 36.47 -28.51 -3.55
CA SER A 629 36.45 -29.87 -2.98
C SER A 629 35.99 -29.93 -1.53
N VAL A 630 35.57 -28.80 -0.93
CA VAL A 630 35.02 -28.77 0.42
C VAL A 630 33.50 -28.94 0.31
N PRO A 631 32.91 -30.03 0.81
CA PRO A 631 31.45 -30.15 0.95
C PRO A 631 30.89 -28.99 1.75
N CYS A 632 29.57 -28.80 1.75
CA CYS A 632 28.87 -27.93 2.69
C CYS A 632 29.12 -28.45 4.11
N GLY A 633 30.23 -28.00 4.71
CA GLY A 633 30.89 -28.68 5.80
C GLY A 633 31.69 -27.71 6.64
N LYS A 634 31.58 -27.90 7.95
CA LYS A 634 32.17 -27.11 9.04
C LYS A 634 33.56 -26.59 8.68
N ILE A 635 33.67 -25.29 8.38
CA ILE A 635 34.98 -24.65 8.23
C ILE A 635 35.38 -24.17 9.63
N ALA A 636 36.57 -24.58 10.07
CA ALA A 636 37.08 -24.51 11.44
C ALA A 636 36.78 -23.19 12.17
N GLU A 637 36.51 -23.28 13.48
CA GLU A 637 36.20 -22.22 14.45
C GLU A 637 36.71 -20.82 14.04
N SER A 638 35.89 -20.11 13.27
CA SER A 638 36.27 -18.80 12.79
C SER A 638 36.08 -17.78 13.91
N ARG A 639 37.10 -16.96 14.19
CA ARG A 639 37.02 -15.77 15.07
C ARG A 639 36.24 -14.61 14.41
N LEU A 640 35.21 -14.92 13.62
CA LEU A 640 34.41 -13.97 12.83
C LEU A 640 33.27 -13.32 13.66
N ALA A 641 33.07 -13.75 14.90
CA ALA A 641 32.15 -13.13 15.86
C ALA A 641 32.72 -13.20 17.27
N ASP A 642 32.29 -12.26 18.12
CA ASP A 642 32.82 -12.11 19.48
C ASP A 642 32.23 -13.10 20.49
N TYR A 643 31.34 -14.00 20.04
CA TYR A 643 30.59 -14.93 20.88
C TYR A 643 31.21 -16.34 20.82
N PRO A 644 31.74 -16.87 21.95
CA PRO A 644 32.35 -18.20 22.00
C PRO A 644 31.36 -19.31 21.62
N GLY A 645 31.80 -20.26 20.77
CA GLY A 645 31.01 -21.44 20.41
C GLY A 645 29.99 -21.24 19.28
N MET A 646 30.02 -20.10 18.59
CA MET A 646 29.25 -19.86 17.37
C MET A 646 30.02 -20.32 16.13
N GLU A 647 29.33 -21.02 15.24
CA GLU A 647 29.91 -21.60 14.02
C GLU A 647 29.45 -20.82 12.78
N ILE A 648 30.34 -20.68 11.79
CA ILE A 648 29.98 -20.06 10.50
C ILE A 648 30.16 -21.08 9.39
N LEU A 649 29.08 -21.31 8.65
CA LEU A 649 29.02 -22.21 7.52
C LEU A 649 28.96 -21.42 6.22
N LEU A 650 29.79 -21.81 5.25
CA LEU A 650 29.75 -21.28 3.90
C LEU A 650 29.23 -22.37 2.94
N PRO A 651 28.40 -22.01 1.95
CA PRO A 651 27.98 -22.94 0.91
C PRO A 651 29.15 -23.36 0.01
N PRO A 652 29.04 -24.51 -0.69
CA PRO A 652 30.04 -24.96 -1.66
C PRO A 652 30.08 -24.04 -2.89
N GLY A 653 31.25 -23.92 -3.52
CA GLY A 653 31.42 -23.12 -4.73
C GLY A 653 32.75 -23.40 -5.45
N PRO A 654 32.86 -23.17 -6.77
CA PRO A 654 34.07 -23.42 -7.54
C PRO A 654 35.25 -22.57 -7.08
N ALA A 655 36.46 -23.13 -7.18
CA ALA A 655 37.72 -22.53 -6.73
C ALA A 655 38.22 -21.40 -7.66
N THR A 656 37.41 -20.35 -7.86
CA THR A 656 37.81 -19.19 -8.64
C THR A 656 37.49 -17.88 -7.89
N PRO A 657 38.51 -17.05 -7.56
CA PRO A 657 38.31 -15.78 -6.83
C PRO A 657 37.55 -14.70 -7.61
N GLN A 658 37.03 -15.03 -8.80
CA GLN A 658 36.30 -14.10 -9.68
C GLN A 658 34.80 -14.37 -9.76
N SER A 659 34.27 -15.48 -9.22
CA SER A 659 32.87 -15.87 -9.44
C SER A 659 32.01 -15.79 -8.17
N GLY A 660 30.82 -15.21 -8.28
CA GLY A 660 29.77 -15.27 -7.23
C GLY A 660 29.06 -16.62 -7.21
N ALA A 661 29.77 -17.69 -7.55
CA ALA A 661 29.21 -18.98 -7.89
C ALA A 661 28.58 -19.71 -6.68
N SER A 662 29.07 -19.47 -5.46
CA SER A 662 28.47 -19.98 -4.22
C SER A 662 27.03 -19.48 -4.01
N ARG A 663 26.73 -18.24 -4.43
CA ARG A 663 25.38 -17.66 -4.43
C ARG A 663 24.49 -18.33 -5.47
N ASP A 664 25.02 -18.58 -6.67
CA ASP A 664 24.29 -19.21 -7.76
C ASP A 664 23.94 -20.66 -7.47
N VAL A 665 24.82 -21.40 -6.76
CA VAL A 665 24.51 -22.75 -6.26
C VAL A 665 23.25 -22.73 -5.39
N LEU A 666 23.15 -21.77 -4.46
CA LEU A 666 21.98 -21.64 -3.59
C LEU A 666 20.74 -21.14 -4.33
N PHE A 667 20.90 -20.27 -5.33
CA PHE A 667 19.81 -19.89 -6.22
C PHE A 667 19.28 -21.12 -6.98
N ILE A 668 20.15 -21.89 -7.63
CA ILE A 668 19.75 -23.10 -8.35
C ILE A 668 19.03 -24.05 -7.40
N LEU A 669 19.60 -24.31 -6.21
CA LEU A 669 18.97 -25.14 -5.19
C LEU A 669 17.55 -24.67 -4.87
N ALA A 670 17.34 -23.38 -4.66
CA ALA A 670 16.03 -22.79 -4.38
C ALA A 670 15.03 -22.95 -5.54
N ALA A 671 15.51 -22.99 -6.78
CA ALA A 671 14.69 -23.11 -7.98
C ALA A 671 14.35 -24.56 -8.37
N MET A 672 14.95 -25.58 -7.74
CA MET A 672 14.75 -26.98 -8.09
C MET A 672 13.37 -27.53 -7.66
N LYS A 673 12.65 -28.16 -8.60
CA LYS A 673 11.41 -28.97 -8.38
C LYS A 673 11.71 -30.48 -8.40
N PRO A 674 10.74 -31.35 -8.02
CA PRO A 674 10.87 -32.81 -8.15
C PRO A 674 11.12 -33.30 -9.59
N ALA A 675 10.68 -32.53 -10.59
CA ALA A 675 11.01 -32.70 -12.00
C ALA A 675 11.95 -31.56 -12.43
N GLN A 676 13.26 -31.82 -12.41
CA GLN A 676 14.31 -30.86 -12.76
C GLN A 676 14.21 -30.49 -14.25
N ALA A 677 14.14 -29.19 -14.55
CA ALA A 677 14.22 -28.71 -15.93
C ALA A 677 15.63 -29.01 -16.48
N ARG A 678 15.69 -29.60 -17.68
CA ARG A 678 16.96 -30.02 -18.29
C ARG A 678 17.61 -28.91 -19.10
N LYS A 679 16.80 -27.93 -19.54
CA LYS A 679 17.25 -26.76 -20.31
C LYS A 679 16.74 -25.50 -19.64
N ALA A 680 17.55 -24.86 -18.79
CA ALA A 680 17.11 -23.71 -18.00
C ALA A 680 18.16 -22.60 -17.94
N ILE A 681 17.71 -21.36 -17.72
CA ILE A 681 18.56 -20.19 -17.50
C ILE A 681 18.23 -19.58 -16.13
N TYR A 682 19.25 -19.27 -15.35
CA TYR A 682 19.15 -18.61 -14.05
C TYR A 682 19.82 -17.24 -14.14
N ILE A 683 19.10 -16.16 -13.86
CA ILE A 683 19.58 -14.78 -13.98
C ILE A 683 19.48 -14.13 -12.61
N HIS A 684 20.60 -13.72 -12.03
CA HIS A 684 20.62 -12.93 -10.81
C HIS A 684 20.99 -11.48 -11.14
N LEU A 685 20.06 -10.56 -10.92
CA LEU A 685 20.22 -9.11 -11.08
C LEU A 685 20.58 -8.50 -9.72
N GLY A 686 21.80 -8.00 -9.57
CA GLY A 686 22.27 -7.29 -8.38
C GLY A 686 23.60 -6.60 -8.68
N SER A 687 24.24 -5.98 -7.69
CA SER A 687 25.50 -5.23 -7.84
C SER A 687 26.56 -5.99 -8.62
N SER A 688 26.67 -7.29 -8.34
CA SER A 688 27.39 -8.26 -9.19
C SER A 688 26.37 -9.23 -9.79
N GLY A 689 26.01 -9.01 -11.06
CA GLY A 689 25.06 -9.86 -11.78
C GLY A 689 25.67 -11.20 -12.18
N SER A 690 24.84 -12.22 -12.35
CA SER A 690 25.25 -13.52 -12.90
C SER A 690 24.16 -14.17 -13.72
N VAL A 691 24.58 -14.95 -14.72
CA VAL A 691 23.73 -15.83 -15.52
C VAL A 691 24.31 -17.24 -15.43
N THR A 692 23.46 -18.24 -15.16
CA THR A 692 23.86 -19.65 -15.24
C THR A 692 22.97 -20.39 -16.23
N ALA A 693 23.56 -21.04 -17.23
CA ALA A 693 22.85 -21.92 -18.14
C ALA A 693 22.94 -23.37 -17.66
N CYS A 694 21.82 -24.08 -17.66
CA CYS A 694 21.72 -25.50 -17.39
C CYS A 694 21.38 -26.26 -18.66
N HIS A 695 22.20 -27.26 -19.01
CA HIS A 695 21.96 -28.17 -20.11
C HIS A 695 22.21 -29.61 -19.65
N ASN A 696 21.15 -30.42 -19.55
CA ASN A 696 21.17 -31.81 -19.12
C ASN A 696 21.85 -32.07 -17.76
N GLY A 697 21.72 -31.12 -16.82
CA GLY A 697 22.27 -31.25 -15.46
C GLY A 697 23.68 -30.69 -15.28
N GLU A 698 24.32 -30.24 -16.36
CA GLU A 698 25.56 -29.45 -16.32
C GLU A 698 25.23 -27.96 -16.24
N TYR A 699 26.00 -27.19 -15.47
CA TYR A 699 25.76 -25.77 -15.24
C TYR A 699 26.94 -24.91 -15.65
N TYR A 700 26.67 -23.79 -16.32
CA TYR A 700 27.68 -22.90 -16.87
C TYR A 700 27.42 -21.46 -16.42
N HIS A 701 28.29 -20.94 -15.55
CA HIS A 701 28.17 -19.63 -14.92
C HIS A 701 28.90 -18.53 -15.71
N HIS A 702 28.21 -17.41 -15.95
CA HIS A 702 28.75 -16.15 -16.49
C HIS A 702 28.46 -14.99 -15.53
N PRO A 703 29.47 -14.26 -15.02
CA PRO A 703 29.22 -13.01 -14.32
C PRO A 703 28.92 -11.88 -15.31
N PHE A 704 28.15 -10.88 -14.90
CA PHE A 704 27.94 -9.65 -15.69
C PHE A 704 27.87 -8.42 -14.79
N ARG A 705 27.96 -7.23 -15.39
CA ARG A 705 27.98 -5.97 -14.66
C ARG A 705 26.55 -5.53 -14.33
N GLY A 706 26.15 -5.60 -13.05
CA GLY A 706 24.75 -5.47 -12.65
C GLY A 706 24.35 -4.18 -11.89
N GLY A 707 25.30 -3.44 -11.29
CA GLY A 707 25.07 -2.09 -10.73
C GLY A 707 24.31 -2.03 -9.40
N ASP A 708 24.59 -0.99 -8.61
CA ASP A 708 24.02 -0.83 -7.25
C ASP A 708 22.64 -0.16 -7.26
N LEU A 709 22.23 0.44 -8.38
CA LEU A 709 20.99 1.21 -8.51
C LEU A 709 19.77 0.40 -8.11
N LEU A 710 19.70 -0.86 -8.56
CA LEU A 710 18.58 -1.74 -8.30
C LEU A 710 18.53 -2.21 -6.85
N GLU A 711 19.65 -2.23 -6.12
CA GLU A 711 19.70 -2.67 -4.71
C GLU A 711 19.33 -1.57 -3.70
N ARG A 712 19.29 -0.30 -4.13
CA ARG A 712 19.05 0.86 -3.24
C ARG A 712 17.72 1.55 -3.53
N SER A 713 17.32 2.45 -2.63
CA SER A 713 16.20 3.36 -2.88
C SER A 713 16.65 4.67 -3.54
N ILE A 714 15.75 5.28 -4.33
CA ILE A 714 15.96 6.61 -4.93
C ILE A 714 14.86 7.60 -4.46
N PRO A 715 15.20 8.68 -3.71
CA PRO A 715 16.50 8.88 -3.06
C PRO A 715 16.75 7.83 -1.96
N LYS A 716 18.00 7.72 -1.51
CA LYS A 716 18.38 6.76 -0.45
C LYS A 716 17.63 7.10 0.85
N ALA A 717 16.69 6.23 1.22
CA ALA A 717 15.88 6.42 2.42
C ALA A 717 16.64 6.01 3.70
N PRO A 718 16.29 6.58 4.87
CA PRO A 718 16.81 6.13 6.15
C PRO A 718 16.41 4.68 6.47
N ARG A 719 17.23 3.99 7.27
CA ARG A 719 16.94 2.62 7.72
C ARG A 719 15.65 2.57 8.55
N GLY A 720 14.88 1.49 8.43
CA GLY A 720 13.63 1.27 9.17
C GLY A 720 12.39 1.89 8.53
N PHE A 721 12.53 2.62 7.42
CA PHE A 721 11.41 3.24 6.68
C PHE A 721 11.03 2.48 5.42
N PHE A 722 11.24 1.16 5.40
CA PHE A 722 10.92 0.30 4.27
C PHE A 722 9.45 0.45 3.85
N ASN A 723 8.56 0.62 4.81
CA ASN A 723 7.12 0.76 4.58
C ASN A 723 6.73 2.05 3.84
N SER A 724 7.62 3.04 3.81
CA SER A 724 7.45 4.30 3.09
C SER A 724 8.18 4.29 1.73
N LEU A 725 8.70 3.15 1.30
CA LEU A 725 9.31 3.03 -0.03
C LEU A 725 8.27 2.60 -1.05
N ILE A 726 8.30 3.28 -2.20
CA ILE A 726 7.49 2.94 -3.37
C ILE A 726 8.04 1.64 -3.94
N HIS A 727 7.21 0.60 -3.96
CA HIS A 727 7.58 -0.72 -4.51
C HIS A 727 6.90 -1.03 -5.84
N ARG A 728 5.89 -0.25 -6.22
CA ARG A 728 5.25 -0.33 -7.54
C ARG A 728 4.93 1.07 -8.04
N VAL A 729 5.14 1.28 -9.35
CA VAL A 729 4.73 2.48 -10.07
C VAL A 729 3.96 2.04 -11.32
N GLY A 730 2.95 2.80 -11.70
CA GLY A 730 2.19 2.64 -12.94
C GLY A 730 1.94 3.98 -13.61
N LEU A 731 2.15 4.04 -14.93
CA LEU A 731 1.74 5.16 -15.77
C LEU A 731 0.46 4.83 -16.53
N ASP A 732 -0.49 5.75 -16.51
CA ASP A 732 -1.68 5.64 -17.36
C ASP A 732 -1.43 6.19 -18.78
N THR A 733 -2.42 6.00 -19.66
CA THR A 733 -2.38 6.50 -21.05
C THR A 733 -2.23 8.02 -21.18
N GLN A 734 -2.50 8.78 -20.12
CA GLN A 734 -2.34 10.24 -20.07
C GLN A 734 -1.01 10.66 -19.42
N GLY A 735 -0.18 9.71 -19.00
CA GLY A 735 1.09 9.94 -18.33
C GLY A 735 0.98 10.31 -16.85
N GLN A 736 -0.16 10.07 -16.21
CA GLN A 736 -0.30 10.24 -14.76
C GLN A 736 0.31 9.06 -14.02
N VAL A 737 1.00 9.39 -12.92
CA VAL A 737 1.68 8.42 -12.06
C VAL A 737 0.75 7.93 -10.96
N SER A 738 0.64 6.62 -10.85
CA SER A 738 0.15 5.91 -9.66
C SER A 738 1.30 5.13 -9.03
N PHE A 739 1.31 4.99 -7.71
CA PHE A 739 2.34 4.23 -7.01
C PHE A 739 1.83 3.67 -5.68
N ASP A 740 2.42 2.57 -5.25
CA ASP A 740 2.09 1.87 -4.00
C ASP A 740 3.25 1.91 -3.01
N THR A 741 2.94 2.10 -1.73
CA THR A 741 3.83 1.91 -0.58
C THR A 741 3.22 0.84 0.35
N PHE A 742 4.02 0.10 1.10
CA PHE A 742 3.55 -1.08 1.86
C PHE A 742 2.45 -0.78 2.90
N ASN A 743 2.41 0.45 3.43
CA ASN A 743 1.44 0.86 4.47
C ASN A 743 0.67 2.13 4.11
N GLU A 744 0.55 2.46 2.82
CA GLU A 744 -0.12 3.68 2.32
C GLU A 744 0.44 5.01 2.90
N GLY A 745 1.60 4.96 3.54
CA GLY A 745 2.28 6.12 4.11
C GLY A 745 2.95 6.98 3.04
N ALA A 746 3.16 8.27 3.34
CA ALA A 746 3.80 9.21 2.43
C ALA A 746 5.20 8.71 1.99
N PRO A 747 5.48 8.62 0.68
CA PRO A 747 6.70 8.00 0.18
C PRO A 747 7.98 8.77 0.54
N LEU A 748 9.05 8.01 0.73
CA LEU A 748 10.42 8.49 0.99
C LEU A 748 11.41 8.15 -0.13
N GLY A 749 11.13 7.16 -0.97
CA GLY A 749 11.96 6.80 -2.13
C GLY A 749 11.39 5.62 -2.94
N LEU A 750 12.05 5.26 -4.04
CA LEU A 750 11.68 4.20 -4.98
C LEU A 750 12.57 2.97 -4.80
N LEU A 751 12.00 1.78 -4.66
CA LEU A 751 12.72 0.51 -4.74
C LEU A 751 13.06 0.14 -6.19
N GLY A 752 14.06 -0.71 -6.40
CA GLY A 752 14.45 -1.20 -7.74
C GLY A 752 13.32 -1.85 -8.53
N SER A 753 12.37 -2.51 -7.87
CA SER A 753 11.14 -3.08 -8.44
C SER A 753 10.24 -2.01 -9.05
N ALA A 754 10.06 -0.89 -8.35
CA ALA A 754 9.36 0.28 -8.89
C ALA A 754 10.16 0.97 -10.00
N LEU A 755 11.49 1.02 -9.89
CA LEU A 755 12.36 1.61 -10.91
C LEU A 755 12.29 0.85 -12.23
N LEU A 756 12.35 -0.48 -12.20
CA LEU A 756 12.21 -1.33 -13.40
C LEU A 756 10.83 -1.16 -14.05
N GLY A 757 9.76 -1.22 -13.26
CA GLY A 757 8.40 -1.02 -13.78
C GLY A 757 8.18 0.37 -14.37
N LEU A 758 8.69 1.42 -13.72
CA LEU A 758 8.63 2.78 -14.26
C LEU A 758 9.46 2.93 -15.54
N ALA A 759 10.67 2.36 -15.60
CA ALA A 759 11.48 2.40 -16.82
C ALA A 759 10.78 1.69 -17.98
N ALA A 760 10.15 0.54 -17.73
CA ALA A 760 9.35 -0.18 -18.71
C ALA A 760 8.13 0.63 -19.18
N ASP A 761 7.38 1.25 -18.27
CA ASP A 761 6.25 2.12 -18.61
C ASP A 761 6.70 3.33 -19.43
N LEU A 762 7.80 4.01 -19.03
CA LEU A 762 8.36 5.13 -19.78
C LEU A 762 8.79 4.71 -21.19
N LEU A 763 9.37 3.53 -21.35
CA LEU A 763 9.73 2.99 -22.67
C LEU A 763 8.47 2.67 -23.49
N ARG A 764 7.47 2.00 -22.88
CA ARG A 764 6.20 1.63 -23.51
C ARG A 764 5.43 2.84 -24.06
N HIS A 765 5.44 3.94 -23.31
CA HIS A 765 4.79 5.18 -23.71
C HIS A 765 5.64 6.07 -24.63
N GLY A 766 6.86 5.63 -24.98
CA GLY A 766 7.80 6.38 -25.82
C GLY A 766 8.28 7.68 -25.15
N CYS A 767 8.35 7.70 -23.82
CA CYS A 767 8.89 8.80 -23.02
C CYS A 767 10.42 8.80 -23.04
N ILE A 768 11.00 7.60 -23.13
CA ILE A 768 12.43 7.35 -23.30
C ILE A 768 12.69 6.51 -24.56
N ASP A 769 13.89 6.60 -25.11
CA ASP A 769 14.39 5.66 -26.13
C ASP A 769 14.98 4.39 -25.50
N GLU A 770 15.44 3.47 -26.36
CA GLU A 770 16.09 2.22 -25.97
C GLU A 770 17.43 2.40 -25.23
N HIS A 771 17.98 3.62 -25.22
CA HIS A 771 19.19 4.00 -24.50
C HIS A 771 18.89 4.69 -23.16
N GLY A 772 17.61 4.90 -22.83
CA GLY A 772 17.16 5.53 -21.60
C GLY A 772 17.19 7.06 -21.63
N ALA A 773 17.38 7.67 -22.81
CA ALA A 773 17.31 9.12 -22.96
C ALA A 773 15.86 9.57 -23.19
N PHE A 774 15.46 10.68 -22.56
CA PHE A 774 14.12 11.23 -22.72
C PHE A 774 13.91 11.79 -24.15
N THR A 775 12.88 11.30 -24.84
CA THR A 775 12.59 11.66 -26.24
C THR A 775 11.38 12.59 -26.38
N ARG A 776 10.51 12.71 -25.36
CA ARG A 776 9.31 13.57 -25.37
C ARG A 776 9.36 14.64 -24.27
N ALA A 777 9.47 15.91 -24.67
CA ALA A 777 9.44 17.06 -23.76
C ALA A 777 8.03 17.46 -23.27
N ASN A 778 6.96 16.82 -23.75
CA ASN A 778 5.56 17.28 -23.57
C ASN A 778 4.70 16.45 -22.60
N LEU A 779 5.30 15.68 -21.69
CA LEU A 779 4.54 15.07 -20.59
C LEU A 779 4.45 16.03 -19.41
N PRO A 780 3.32 16.06 -18.67
CA PRO A 780 3.31 16.61 -17.33
C PRO A 780 4.37 15.88 -16.52
N HIS A 781 5.16 16.59 -15.70
CA HIS A 781 6.18 16.04 -14.79
C HIS A 781 7.60 15.78 -15.36
N VAL A 782 7.88 16.10 -16.62
CA VAL A 782 9.27 16.12 -17.14
C VAL A 782 9.92 17.48 -16.88
N ALA A 783 10.94 17.52 -16.04
CA ALA A 783 11.74 18.71 -15.78
C ALA A 783 13.17 18.50 -16.29
N THR A 784 13.44 18.99 -17.50
CA THR A 784 14.76 19.11 -18.16
C THR A 784 15.57 17.83 -18.40
N GLU A 785 15.66 16.87 -17.47
CA GLU A 785 16.27 15.52 -17.61
C GLU A 785 15.76 14.50 -16.56
N ARG A 786 14.63 14.78 -15.90
CA ARG A 786 14.05 13.92 -14.86
C ARG A 786 12.55 13.75 -15.00
N TYR A 787 12.04 12.63 -14.51
CA TYR A 787 10.62 12.34 -14.40
C TYR A 787 10.20 12.33 -12.93
N ILE A 788 9.24 13.18 -12.54
CA ILE A 788 8.77 13.30 -11.15
C ILE A 788 7.71 12.23 -10.87
N VAL A 789 8.05 11.28 -10.00
CA VAL A 789 7.17 10.17 -9.59
C VAL A 789 6.26 10.60 -8.45
N ALA A 790 6.79 11.31 -7.45
CA ALA A 790 6.01 11.92 -6.39
C ALA A 790 6.44 13.38 -6.16
N PRO A 791 5.53 14.36 -6.29
CA PRO A 791 5.85 15.76 -6.02
C PRO A 791 6.08 16.01 -4.53
N LYS A 792 6.79 17.10 -4.20
CA LYS A 792 7.19 17.49 -2.83
C LYS A 792 6.08 17.39 -1.77
N HIS A 793 4.84 17.72 -2.12
CA HIS A 793 3.71 17.72 -1.18
C HIS A 793 3.16 16.31 -0.87
N LYS A 794 3.53 15.30 -1.66
CA LYS A 794 3.15 13.90 -1.44
C LYS A 794 4.22 13.11 -0.66
N THR A 795 5.40 13.67 -0.39
CA THR A 795 6.52 12.90 0.20
C THR A 795 6.74 13.24 1.67
N ALA A 796 7.09 12.24 2.48
CA ALA A 796 7.32 12.46 3.92
C ALA A 796 8.56 13.34 4.20
N GLY A 797 9.51 13.39 3.27
CA GLY A 797 10.74 14.18 3.37
C GLY A 797 10.66 15.61 2.80
N TYR A 798 9.49 16.03 2.27
CA TYR A 798 9.33 17.33 1.58
C TYR A 798 10.37 17.56 0.46
N ASN A 799 10.77 16.51 -0.25
CA ASN A 799 11.56 16.56 -1.47
C ASN A 799 10.86 15.73 -2.55
N PRO A 800 10.86 16.16 -3.82
CA PRO A 800 10.26 15.35 -4.88
C PRO A 800 11.04 14.04 -5.04
N ILE A 801 10.31 12.95 -5.27
CA ILE A 801 10.89 11.68 -5.69
C ILE A 801 10.82 11.66 -7.22
N SER A 802 11.99 11.53 -7.86
CA SER A 802 12.12 11.58 -9.31
C SER A 802 13.21 10.62 -9.78
N ILE A 803 13.09 10.13 -11.01
CA ILE A 803 14.11 9.37 -11.71
C ILE A 803 14.84 10.25 -12.73
N HIS A 804 16.17 10.22 -12.73
CA HIS A 804 17.02 10.98 -13.66
C HIS A 804 17.32 10.17 -14.92
N SER A 805 17.64 10.87 -16.02
CA SER A 805 18.14 10.27 -17.26
C SER A 805 19.35 9.34 -17.02
N ASP A 806 20.23 9.69 -16.09
CA ASP A 806 21.39 8.87 -15.75
C ASP A 806 21.02 7.58 -15.02
N ASP A 807 19.96 7.59 -14.19
CA ASP A 807 19.44 6.37 -13.55
C ASP A 807 18.89 5.42 -14.63
N LEU A 808 18.17 5.96 -15.62
CA LEU A 808 17.62 5.19 -16.74
C LEU A 808 18.72 4.60 -17.63
N LYS A 809 19.76 5.38 -17.94
CA LYS A 809 20.95 4.90 -18.67
C LYS A 809 21.67 3.79 -17.91
N GLU A 810 21.76 3.89 -16.58
CA GLU A 810 22.33 2.82 -15.76
C GLU A 810 21.48 1.55 -15.86
N ILE A 811 20.15 1.62 -15.79
CA ILE A 811 19.26 0.48 -16.05
C ILE A 811 19.51 -0.14 -17.44
N MET A 812 19.66 0.67 -18.48
CA MET A 812 19.92 0.18 -19.84
C MET A 812 21.30 -0.48 -19.98
N ALA A 813 22.31 0.02 -19.26
CA ALA A 813 23.63 -0.60 -19.21
C ALA A 813 23.59 -1.97 -18.51
N ILE A 814 22.83 -2.09 -17.41
CA ILE A 814 22.60 -3.34 -16.69
C ILE A 814 21.90 -4.35 -17.60
N ARG A 815 20.82 -3.93 -18.26
CA ARG A 815 20.09 -4.72 -19.26
C ARG A 815 21.01 -5.24 -20.36
N SER A 816 21.81 -4.36 -20.96
CA SER A 816 22.71 -4.73 -22.06
C SER A 816 23.77 -5.75 -21.61
N SER A 817 24.33 -5.57 -20.42
CA SER A 817 25.30 -6.51 -19.85
C SER A 817 24.66 -7.88 -19.54
N CYS A 818 23.43 -7.89 -19.03
CA CYS A 818 22.66 -9.11 -18.77
C CYS A 818 22.34 -9.86 -20.07
N ALA A 819 21.75 -9.16 -21.06
CA ALA A 819 21.36 -9.76 -22.33
C ALA A 819 22.57 -10.37 -23.07
N SER A 820 23.73 -9.69 -23.04
CA SER A 820 24.97 -10.24 -23.61
C SER A 820 25.43 -11.51 -22.88
N ALA A 821 25.35 -11.54 -21.54
CA ALA A 821 25.71 -12.73 -20.77
C ALA A 821 24.73 -13.90 -21.01
N VAL A 822 23.44 -13.62 -21.19
CA VAL A 822 22.44 -14.63 -21.59
C VAL A 822 22.78 -15.21 -22.96
N ALA A 823 23.08 -14.37 -23.95
CA ALA A 823 23.45 -14.82 -25.29
C ALA A 823 24.72 -15.70 -25.26
N GLN A 824 25.77 -15.28 -24.55
CA GLN A 824 27.01 -16.04 -24.41
C GLN A 824 26.80 -17.38 -23.69
N ALA A 825 25.95 -17.41 -22.67
CA ALA A 825 25.63 -18.63 -21.94
C ALA A 825 24.88 -19.63 -22.84
N LEU A 826 23.92 -19.16 -23.64
CA LEU A 826 23.18 -19.97 -24.62
C LEU A 826 24.08 -20.53 -25.73
N ASP A 827 24.93 -19.68 -26.31
CA ASP A 827 25.89 -20.07 -27.35
C ASP A 827 26.85 -21.15 -26.84
N THR A 828 27.35 -20.99 -25.61
CA THR A 828 28.32 -21.94 -25.06
C THR A 828 27.73 -23.32 -24.83
N VAL A 829 26.45 -23.40 -24.46
CA VAL A 829 25.75 -24.69 -24.31
C VAL A 829 25.07 -25.15 -25.60
N GLY A 830 25.23 -24.40 -26.71
CA GLY A 830 24.63 -24.71 -28.01
C GLY A 830 23.10 -24.80 -27.97
N MET A 831 22.44 -23.92 -27.21
CA MET A 831 20.99 -23.93 -27.00
C MET A 831 20.34 -22.71 -27.64
N ALA A 832 19.38 -22.92 -28.54
CA ALA A 832 18.57 -21.82 -29.05
C ALA A 832 17.61 -21.31 -27.95
N PRO A 833 17.29 -20.00 -27.91
CA PRO A 833 16.35 -19.44 -26.93
C PRO A 833 15.00 -20.19 -26.86
N GLU A 834 14.51 -20.68 -27.99
CA GLU A 834 13.25 -21.41 -28.11
C GLU A 834 13.28 -22.77 -27.40
N GLU A 835 14.48 -23.36 -27.22
CA GLU A 835 14.69 -24.64 -26.55
C GLU A 835 14.75 -24.52 -25.02
N VAL A 836 14.84 -23.30 -24.48
CA VAL A 836 14.87 -23.05 -23.03
C VAL A 836 13.51 -23.43 -22.44
N GLU A 837 13.47 -24.41 -21.55
CA GLU A 837 12.24 -24.87 -20.88
C GLU A 837 11.79 -23.89 -19.79
N ARG A 838 12.76 -23.27 -19.08
CA ARG A 838 12.51 -22.33 -17.99
C ARG A 838 13.58 -21.24 -17.87
N VAL A 839 13.13 -20.04 -17.52
CA VAL A 839 14.00 -18.95 -17.07
C VAL A 839 13.65 -18.60 -15.63
N TYR A 840 14.66 -18.49 -14.77
CA TYR A 840 14.52 -18.09 -13.39
C TYR A 840 15.26 -16.76 -13.21
N VAL A 841 14.61 -15.76 -12.64
CA VAL A 841 15.19 -14.44 -12.39
C VAL A 841 15.17 -14.16 -10.89
N SER A 842 16.24 -13.64 -10.32
CA SER A 842 16.39 -13.29 -8.90
C SER A 842 17.08 -11.94 -8.75
N GLY A 843 16.92 -11.26 -7.61
CA GLY A 843 17.66 -10.02 -7.33
C GLY A 843 17.14 -9.24 -6.12
N PRO A 844 17.98 -8.41 -5.46
CA PRO A 844 17.62 -7.70 -4.23
C PRO A 844 16.97 -6.32 -4.50
N PHE A 845 16.15 -6.22 -5.53
CA PHE A 845 15.55 -4.94 -5.96
C PHE A 845 14.16 -4.65 -5.38
N GLY A 846 13.66 -5.47 -4.45
CA GLY A 846 12.48 -5.18 -3.64
C GLY A 846 11.45 -6.31 -3.60
N VAL A 847 10.22 -6.01 -3.97
CA VAL A 847 9.05 -6.89 -3.75
C VAL A 847 8.84 -7.87 -4.89
N SER A 848 8.94 -7.39 -6.13
CA SER A 848 8.63 -8.15 -7.35
C SER A 848 9.32 -7.56 -8.58
N ALA A 849 9.60 -8.37 -9.59
CA ALA A 849 9.77 -7.90 -10.97
C ALA A 849 8.67 -8.51 -11.84
N ASP A 850 8.11 -7.71 -12.74
CA ASP A 850 7.25 -8.22 -13.80
C ASP A 850 8.12 -8.76 -14.93
N MET A 851 7.87 -10.00 -15.37
CA MET A 851 8.67 -10.63 -16.43
C MET A 851 8.38 -10.01 -17.79
N GLY A 852 7.18 -9.48 -18.02
CA GLY A 852 6.84 -8.69 -19.20
C GLY A 852 7.55 -7.35 -19.22
N ASP A 853 7.79 -6.72 -18.07
CA ASP A 853 8.62 -5.51 -17.99
C ASP A 853 10.09 -5.82 -18.31
N LEU A 854 10.64 -6.94 -17.82
CA LEU A 854 12.02 -7.34 -18.15
C LEU A 854 12.18 -7.76 -19.62
N ASP A 855 11.16 -8.38 -20.20
CA ASP A 855 11.08 -8.68 -21.64
C ASP A 855 11.04 -7.39 -22.47
N LEU A 856 10.14 -6.47 -22.13
CA LEU A 856 10.03 -5.17 -22.81
C LEU A 856 11.33 -4.37 -22.72
N LEU A 857 11.98 -4.38 -21.57
CA LEU A 857 13.28 -3.74 -21.37
C LEU A 857 14.40 -4.48 -22.11
N GLY A 858 14.22 -5.77 -22.45
CA GLY A 858 15.16 -6.57 -23.22
C GLY A 858 16.31 -7.16 -22.40
N PHE A 859 16.04 -7.66 -21.19
CA PHE A 859 17.02 -8.37 -20.35
C PHE A 859 17.37 -9.76 -20.87
N PHE A 860 16.49 -10.35 -21.67
CA PHE A 860 16.66 -11.67 -22.28
C PHE A 860 15.77 -11.77 -23.55
N PRO A 861 16.04 -12.70 -24.49
CA PRO A 861 15.22 -12.90 -25.68
C PRO A 861 13.71 -13.11 -25.39
N SER A 862 12.85 -12.41 -26.13
CA SER A 862 11.39 -12.43 -25.93
C SER A 862 10.75 -13.81 -26.12
N SER A 863 11.36 -14.70 -26.92
CA SER A 863 10.89 -16.08 -27.06
C SER A 863 10.95 -16.89 -25.75
N MET A 864 11.68 -16.41 -24.74
CA MET A 864 11.77 -17.02 -23.41
C MET A 864 10.82 -16.39 -22.37
N ALA A 865 10.21 -15.23 -22.65
CA ALA A 865 9.46 -14.45 -21.66
C ALA A 865 8.29 -15.23 -21.04
N GLY A 866 7.55 -15.99 -21.86
CA GLY A 866 6.45 -16.84 -21.39
C GLY A 866 6.87 -17.99 -20.46
N ARG A 867 8.17 -18.23 -20.29
CA ARG A 867 8.75 -19.30 -19.45
C ARG A 867 9.53 -18.74 -18.26
N ALA A 868 9.62 -17.42 -18.15
CA ALA A 868 10.32 -16.73 -17.09
C ALA A 868 9.53 -16.71 -15.78
N LEU A 869 10.24 -16.91 -14.68
CA LEU A 869 9.72 -16.89 -13.31
C LEU A 869 10.67 -16.07 -12.44
N PHE A 870 10.09 -15.17 -11.66
CA PHE A 870 10.85 -14.43 -10.65
C PHE A 870 10.88 -15.22 -9.33
N ILE A 871 12.08 -15.47 -8.81
CA ILE A 871 12.36 -16.06 -7.50
C ILE A 871 13.17 -15.02 -6.73
N ARG A 872 12.58 -14.39 -5.73
CA ARG A 872 13.08 -13.17 -5.04
C ARG A 872 14.51 -13.27 -4.52
N ASN A 873 14.69 -13.43 -3.20
CA ASN A 873 16.01 -13.68 -2.62
C ASN A 873 16.29 -15.17 -2.69
N ALA A 874 16.54 -15.67 -3.91
CA ALA A 874 16.73 -17.09 -4.15
C ALA A 874 17.97 -17.63 -3.42
N ALA A 875 19.04 -16.83 -3.33
CA ALA A 875 20.22 -17.17 -2.55
C ALA A 875 19.92 -17.33 -1.05
N GLY A 876 19.13 -16.41 -0.48
CA GLY A 876 18.64 -16.49 0.89
C GLY A 876 17.71 -17.67 1.11
N LEU A 877 16.83 -18.00 0.16
CA LEU A 877 15.98 -19.19 0.22
C LEU A 877 16.82 -20.47 0.20
N GLY A 878 17.79 -20.58 -0.71
CA GLY A 878 18.73 -21.69 -0.75
C GLY A 878 19.57 -21.81 0.52
N ALA A 879 20.00 -20.68 1.08
CA ALA A 879 20.72 -20.62 2.37
C ALA A 879 19.86 -21.20 3.51
N ARG A 880 18.56 -20.87 3.55
CA ARG A 880 17.62 -21.45 4.52
C ARG A 880 17.44 -22.95 4.32
N MET A 881 17.29 -23.41 3.07
CA MET A 881 17.18 -24.84 2.77
C MET A 881 18.43 -25.60 3.23
N ALA A 882 19.62 -25.11 2.90
CA ALA A 882 20.89 -25.70 3.31
C ALA A 882 21.09 -25.65 4.85
N LEU A 883 20.56 -24.62 5.52
CA LEU A 883 20.62 -24.50 6.97
C LEU A 883 19.81 -25.58 7.68
N LEU A 884 18.66 -25.99 7.13
CA LEU A 884 17.73 -26.90 7.80
C LEU A 884 17.81 -28.36 7.32
N SER A 885 18.28 -28.61 6.09
CA SER A 885 18.24 -29.94 5.45
C SER A 885 19.61 -30.48 5.04
N ALA A 886 19.88 -31.74 5.41
CA ALA A 886 21.08 -32.44 4.94
C ALA A 886 21.01 -32.77 3.45
N SER A 887 19.85 -33.21 2.94
CA SER A 887 19.66 -33.46 1.51
C SER A 887 19.84 -32.19 0.68
N ALA A 888 19.36 -31.04 1.17
CA ALA A 888 19.57 -29.75 0.52
C ALA A 888 21.06 -29.38 0.44
N ARG A 889 21.84 -29.64 1.49
CA ARG A 889 23.30 -29.46 1.46
C ARG A 889 23.98 -30.40 0.46
N HIS A 890 23.61 -31.68 0.44
CA HIS A 890 24.13 -32.63 -0.55
C HIS A 890 23.78 -32.24 -1.99
N ARG A 891 22.58 -31.70 -2.23
CA ARG A 891 22.20 -31.15 -3.54
C ARG A 891 23.03 -29.92 -3.89
N ALA A 892 23.26 -29.01 -2.95
CA ALA A 892 24.15 -27.86 -3.15
C ALA A 892 25.56 -28.32 -3.55
N ASP A 893 26.10 -29.35 -2.88
CA ASP A 893 27.40 -29.94 -3.22
C ASP A 893 27.43 -30.50 -4.65
N SER A 894 26.37 -31.24 -5.02
CA SER A 894 26.24 -31.79 -6.37
C SER A 894 26.16 -30.70 -7.43
N ILE A 895 25.38 -29.63 -7.20
CA ILE A 895 25.28 -28.48 -8.11
C ILE A 895 26.65 -27.83 -8.26
N ALA A 896 27.35 -27.58 -7.16
CA ALA A 896 28.66 -26.93 -7.16
C ALA A 896 29.71 -27.75 -7.94
N GLN A 897 29.66 -29.08 -7.87
CA GLN A 897 30.55 -29.97 -8.65
C GLN A 897 30.28 -29.93 -10.16
N SER A 898 29.01 -29.75 -10.55
CA SER A 898 28.58 -29.61 -11.96
C SER A 898 28.65 -28.16 -12.49
N LEU A 899 29.06 -27.20 -11.66
CA LEU A 899 29.12 -25.79 -12.03
C LEU A 899 30.48 -25.41 -12.59
N SER A 900 30.52 -25.11 -13.88
CA SER A 900 31.73 -24.66 -14.59
C SER A 900 31.67 -23.17 -14.92
N PRO A 901 32.79 -22.42 -14.79
CA PRO A 901 32.85 -21.06 -15.31
C PRO A 901 32.84 -21.09 -16.85
N LEU A 902 32.16 -20.14 -17.48
CA LEU A 902 32.25 -19.92 -18.91
C LEU A 902 33.64 -19.38 -19.25
N ALA A 903 34.32 -20.01 -20.21
CA ALA A 903 35.60 -19.51 -20.69
C ALA A 903 35.37 -18.13 -21.33
N PRO A 904 36.16 -17.09 -21.00
CA PRO A 904 36.03 -15.81 -21.67
C PRO A 904 36.24 -16.04 -23.17
N ALA A 905 35.33 -15.54 -24.00
CA ALA A 905 35.46 -15.62 -25.44
C ALA A 905 36.85 -15.11 -25.83
N ALA A 906 37.57 -15.87 -26.66
CA ALA A 906 38.85 -15.43 -27.19
C ALA A 906 38.64 -14.06 -27.85
N GLU A 907 39.49 -13.08 -27.50
CA GLU A 907 39.53 -11.77 -28.15
C GLU A 907 39.70 -11.95 -29.66
N THR A 908 38.58 -12.05 -30.36
CA THR A 908 38.49 -12.05 -31.81
C THR A 908 37.41 -11.03 -32.15
N ASP A 909 37.87 -9.93 -32.72
CA ASP A 909 37.12 -8.87 -33.41
C ASP A 909 36.03 -8.12 -32.63
N ARG A 910 36.47 -7.28 -31.67
CA ARG A 910 35.66 -6.22 -31.05
C ARG A 910 35.51 -4.94 -31.91
N GLU A 911 35.75 -5.00 -33.22
CA GLU A 911 35.62 -3.82 -34.10
C GLU A 911 34.52 -3.89 -35.18
N ASN A 912 33.72 -4.95 -35.32
CA ASN A 912 32.70 -4.99 -36.39
C ASN A 912 31.42 -5.77 -36.07
N THR A 913 30.72 -5.46 -34.98
CA THR A 913 29.31 -5.87 -34.83
C THR A 913 28.46 -4.70 -34.32
N GLU A 914 28.06 -3.83 -35.24
CA GLU A 914 26.77 -3.15 -35.10
C GLU A 914 25.67 -4.24 -35.07
N PRO A 915 24.64 -4.12 -34.23
CA PRO A 915 23.47 -4.99 -34.33
C PRO A 915 22.77 -4.70 -35.65
N ASP A 916 22.84 -5.66 -36.58
CA ASP A 916 22.10 -5.63 -37.84
C ASP A 916 20.60 -5.76 -37.53
N ASN A 917 19.95 -4.60 -37.34
CA ASN A 917 18.51 -4.44 -37.28
C ASN A 917 17.92 -4.69 -38.68
N ARG A 918 17.92 -5.95 -39.12
CA ARG A 918 17.16 -6.45 -40.26
C ARG A 918 16.73 -7.90 -40.06
N LEU A 919 15.63 -8.07 -39.35
CA LEU A 919 14.69 -9.14 -39.66
C LEU A 919 13.29 -8.52 -39.79
N GLU A 920 12.89 -8.39 -41.05
CA GLU A 920 11.62 -7.86 -41.55
C GLU A 920 10.46 -8.84 -41.29
N ALA A 921 9.34 -8.32 -40.78
CA ALA A 921 7.94 -8.51 -41.23
C ALA A 921 6.95 -8.23 -40.09
#